data_AF-A0A387BBV1-F1
#
_entry.id   AF-A0A387BBV1-F1
#
_cell.length_a   1.000
_cell.length_b   1.000
_cell.length_c   1.000
_cell.angle_alpha   90.00
_cell.angle_beta   90.00
_cell.angle_gamma   90.00
#
_symmetry.space_group_name_H-M   'P 1'
#
loop_
_entity.id
_entity.type
_entity.pdbx_description
1 polymer ?
#
loop_
_entity_poly.entity_id
_entity_poly.type
_entity_poly.pdbx_seq_one_letter_code
_entity_poly.pdbx_strand_id
1 'polypeptide(L)'
;MAADDAGFSTELRGYKKDEVDQTLATLRRDLIKATSDRAESLKEVKRLQALADDLQAELDEVGSPTYAGLGTKLESTLRMAEEQSTRLIAQADIDAERLRGSVQQEVDALRADAAEAAERLLGDAQAQADRILTGARDEAEAIVTRAATDSEATTHEAMREAAAIRGAVATEVAETRAAGRREVAALRAEAEREVAELRIVAQREVAEAREAAAALARDTEKTRTEFTAEDARLRAELAHDLEQGRTDLERELTDGREALRIDTEAANASLAADTERARAELAAATAADRAALAAETAAARAALDTETATRRAALETEIADRRAALEAETAAKLAELENELVTTRGALATEVETTTGALAAEVEATKGALASELATARAELEAELTTARADLAAKLAAARAAHDAELQSERTAHEAELAAVREAQETELASARSAQEAELSAARGAQSSELAALRSAQETELTGARTAFDTETSTARTALETELTQSRGAQETALAAARANWEAEETAGREAWAAELLGAREALQAELAANRAEAEQEVGQLRQSAASAAEKLRTDVAREVARVRAELAAEQETTRARIEHENAEQASRLLAEAEQARADLDVELAARRDEAEKDYLAMQQEAAATTQKYLDEATAQLQEAGTRAAEKRAEVDRLETTGVAEAKKISEDARVAAEATRRDAEKAAKKIVKDADAQAKALVADAEERLAQLRVEREAVAGYFEGLRGLIAGADKLMGAPADFPVPADEPVPAAIEAASAEIEPELEIEPDLEADLAPDADAEHETADTRETAHAATEA
;
A
#
# COMPACT_ATOMS: atom_id res chain seq x y z
N MET A 1 -80.02 -74.99 105.31
CA MET A 1 -79.69 -76.29 105.91
C MET A 1 -78.34 -76.11 106.60
N ALA A 2 -78.22 -76.43 107.88
CA ALA A 2 -77.10 -76.08 108.79
C ALA A 2 -76.81 -74.57 108.90
N ALA A 3 -76.97 -74.01 110.10
CA ALA A 3 -76.44 -72.70 110.47
C ALA A 3 -75.21 -72.95 111.35
N ASP A 4 -74.01 -72.79 110.79
CA ASP A 4 -72.78 -72.82 111.56
C ASP A 4 -72.57 -71.44 112.18
N ASP A 5 -72.90 -71.34 113.47
CA ASP A 5 -72.82 -70.12 114.29
C ASP A 5 -71.36 -69.83 114.69
N ALA A 6 -70.54 -69.49 113.68
CA ALA A 6 -69.12 -69.16 113.83
C ALA A 6 -68.94 -67.71 114.31
N GLY A 7 -69.11 -67.50 115.62
CA GLY A 7 -68.94 -66.18 116.23
C GLY A 7 -67.55 -65.57 116.00
N PHE A 8 -67.52 -64.31 115.56
CA PHE A 8 -66.30 -63.56 115.26
C PHE A 8 -65.37 -63.44 116.48
N SER A 9 -64.06 -63.60 116.26
CA SER A 9 -63.08 -63.37 117.33
C SER A 9 -63.00 -61.89 117.70
N THR A 10 -62.70 -61.56 118.96
CA THR A 10 -62.65 -60.17 119.45
C THR A 10 -61.23 -59.72 119.79
N GLU A 11 -60.89 -58.50 119.42
CA GLU A 11 -59.56 -57.92 119.55
C GLU A 11 -59.67 -56.52 120.20
N LEU A 12 -59.26 -56.45 121.47
CA LEU A 12 -59.20 -55.34 122.48
C LEU A 12 -60.24 -54.19 122.53
N ARG A 13 -61.08 -53.99 121.50
CA ARG A 13 -62.20 -53.03 121.46
C ARG A 13 -63.26 -53.33 120.38
N GLY A 14 -63.22 -54.48 119.70
CA GLY A 14 -64.25 -54.88 118.73
C GLY A 14 -64.08 -56.32 118.21
N TYR A 15 -64.94 -56.73 117.28
CA TYR A 15 -64.76 -57.98 116.50
C TYR A 15 -63.65 -57.80 115.44
N LYS A 16 -62.92 -58.87 115.12
CA LYS A 16 -61.89 -58.84 114.07
C LYS A 16 -62.51 -58.48 112.73
N LYS A 17 -62.10 -57.33 112.22
CA LYS A 17 -62.66 -56.72 111.01
C LYS A 17 -62.55 -57.64 109.80
N ASP A 18 -61.42 -58.31 109.61
CA ASP A 18 -61.19 -59.13 108.40
C ASP A 18 -62.10 -60.38 108.36
N GLU A 19 -62.37 -61.02 109.50
CA GLU A 19 -63.31 -62.15 109.62
C GLU A 19 -64.76 -61.70 109.35
N VAL A 20 -65.13 -60.51 109.86
CA VAL A 20 -66.44 -59.88 109.64
C VAL A 20 -66.62 -59.43 108.18
N ASP A 21 -65.61 -58.82 107.57
CA ASP A 21 -65.66 -58.35 106.18
C ASP A 21 -65.68 -59.53 105.20
N GLN A 22 -64.97 -60.63 105.49
CA GLN A 22 -64.97 -61.84 104.66
C GLN A 22 -66.31 -62.60 104.71
N THR A 23 -66.95 -62.68 105.88
CA THR A 23 -68.31 -63.25 106.01
C THR A 23 -69.37 -62.33 105.42
N LEU A 24 -69.29 -61.01 105.62
CA LEU A 24 -70.14 -60.03 104.92
C LEU A 24 -69.99 -60.11 103.40
N ALA A 25 -68.77 -60.32 102.90
CA ALA A 25 -68.54 -60.52 101.46
C ALA A 25 -69.20 -61.81 100.95
N THR A 26 -69.14 -62.91 101.72
CA THR A 26 -69.82 -64.17 101.37
C THR A 26 -71.34 -64.04 101.45
N LEU A 27 -71.89 -63.49 102.53
CA LEU A 27 -73.33 -63.21 102.68
C LEU A 27 -73.87 -62.26 101.60
N ARG A 28 -73.08 -61.26 101.18
CA ARG A 28 -73.43 -60.41 100.02
C ARG A 28 -73.43 -61.21 98.71
N ARG A 29 -72.47 -62.12 98.52
CA ARG A 29 -72.41 -62.98 97.33
C ARG A 29 -73.58 -63.95 97.26
N ASP A 30 -73.95 -64.54 98.40
CA ASP A 30 -75.10 -65.43 98.55
C ASP A 30 -76.43 -64.68 98.42
N LEU A 31 -76.52 -63.43 98.91
CA LEU A 31 -77.68 -62.57 98.70
C LEU A 31 -77.83 -62.20 97.21
N ILE A 32 -76.74 -61.82 96.54
CA ILE A 32 -76.74 -61.55 95.09
C ILE A 32 -77.22 -62.79 94.34
N LYS A 33 -76.69 -63.97 94.66
CA LYS A 33 -77.11 -65.24 94.06
C LYS A 33 -78.59 -65.54 94.34
N ALA A 34 -79.06 -65.42 95.57
CA ALA A 34 -80.47 -65.60 95.91
C ALA A 34 -81.38 -64.59 95.16
N THR A 35 -80.89 -63.37 94.87
CA THR A 35 -81.63 -62.41 94.04
C THR A 35 -81.58 -62.73 92.55
N SER A 36 -80.49 -63.30 91.99
CA SER A 36 -80.48 -63.80 90.61
C SER A 36 -81.38 -65.01 90.45
N ASP A 37 -81.27 -65.99 91.35
CA ASP A 37 -82.06 -67.22 91.33
C ASP A 37 -83.57 -66.90 91.47
N ARG A 38 -83.92 -65.90 92.30
CA ARG A 38 -85.28 -65.36 92.38
C ARG A 38 -85.71 -64.61 91.11
N ALA A 39 -84.82 -63.86 90.46
CA ALA A 39 -85.13 -63.15 89.21
C ALA A 39 -85.32 -64.15 88.04
N GLU A 40 -84.54 -65.21 87.99
CA GLU A 40 -84.70 -66.33 87.04
C GLU A 40 -85.98 -67.11 87.33
N SER A 41 -86.26 -67.43 88.60
CA SER A 41 -87.54 -68.06 88.99
C SER A 41 -88.75 -67.18 88.63
N LEU A 42 -88.65 -65.85 88.75
CA LEU A 42 -89.70 -64.93 88.32
C LEU A 42 -89.83 -64.82 86.79
N LYS A 43 -88.73 -64.94 86.04
CA LYS A 43 -88.79 -65.06 84.57
C LYS A 43 -89.46 -66.37 84.16
N GLU A 44 -89.13 -67.47 84.83
CA GLU A 44 -89.71 -68.78 84.54
C GLU A 44 -91.18 -68.86 84.95
N VAL A 45 -91.57 -68.29 86.10
CA VAL A 45 -93.00 -68.14 86.46
C VAL A 45 -93.74 -67.29 85.43
N LYS A 46 -93.15 -66.18 84.93
CA LYS A 46 -93.76 -65.41 83.83
C LYS A 46 -93.84 -66.18 82.52
N ARG A 47 -92.84 -67.01 82.19
CA ARG A 47 -92.84 -67.87 81.00
C ARG A 47 -93.91 -68.95 81.10
N LEU A 48 -94.05 -69.58 82.27
CA LEU A 48 -95.06 -70.58 82.55
C LEU A 48 -96.47 -69.99 82.66
N GLN A 49 -96.62 -68.75 83.14
CA GLN A 49 -97.89 -68.02 83.08
C GLN A 49 -98.26 -67.66 81.65
N ALA A 50 -97.33 -67.11 80.84
CA ALA A 50 -97.60 -66.86 79.42
C ALA A 50 -97.96 -68.16 78.67
N LEU A 51 -97.26 -69.27 78.94
CA LEU A 51 -97.59 -70.57 78.37
C LEU A 51 -98.95 -71.10 78.86
N ALA A 52 -99.33 -70.83 80.12
CA ALA A 52 -100.65 -71.19 80.64
C ALA A 52 -101.74 -70.33 80.02
N ASP A 53 -101.53 -69.02 79.86
CA ASP A 53 -102.44 -68.09 79.20
C ASP A 53 -102.62 -68.48 77.71
N ASP A 54 -101.53 -68.83 77.01
CA ASP A 54 -101.55 -69.33 75.63
C ASP A 54 -102.29 -70.69 75.52
N LEU A 55 -101.98 -71.66 76.37
CA LEU A 55 -102.66 -72.97 76.39
C LEU A 55 -104.14 -72.86 76.78
N GLN A 56 -104.49 -71.87 77.62
CA GLN A 56 -105.86 -71.61 78.02
C GLN A 56 -106.63 -70.87 76.92
N ALA A 57 -105.96 -69.99 76.15
CA ALA A 57 -106.50 -69.41 74.93
C ALA A 57 -106.69 -70.46 73.81
N GLU A 58 -105.77 -71.42 73.62
CA GLU A 58 -105.96 -72.56 72.71
C GLU A 58 -107.12 -73.46 73.16
N LEU A 59 -107.30 -73.66 74.47
CA LEU A 59 -108.42 -74.44 75.00
C LEU A 59 -109.78 -73.75 74.78
N ASP A 60 -109.83 -72.43 74.92
CA ASP A 60 -111.01 -71.61 74.59
C ASP A 60 -111.26 -71.56 73.07
N GLU A 61 -110.21 -71.54 72.23
CA GLU A 61 -110.34 -71.57 70.75
C GLU A 61 -110.89 -72.91 70.22
N VAL A 62 -110.62 -74.03 70.91
CA VAL A 62 -111.21 -75.34 70.59
C VAL A 62 -112.65 -75.49 71.14
N GLY A 63 -113.05 -74.67 72.12
CA GLY A 63 -114.29 -74.81 72.87
C GLY A 63 -115.60 -74.46 72.13
N SER A 64 -115.56 -73.60 71.10
CA SER A 64 -116.78 -73.23 70.35
C SER A 64 -116.49 -72.68 68.93
N PRO A 65 -116.56 -73.52 67.87
CA PRO A 65 -116.27 -73.08 66.51
C PRO A 65 -117.44 -72.29 65.89
N THR A 66 -117.21 -71.03 65.51
CA THR A 66 -118.13 -70.25 64.68
C THR A 66 -117.39 -69.51 63.54
N TYR A 67 -118.07 -69.38 62.40
CA TYR A 67 -117.51 -68.98 61.11
C TYR A 67 -116.84 -67.57 61.05
N ALA A 68 -117.01 -66.73 62.08
CA ALA A 68 -116.42 -65.40 62.14
C ALA A 68 -114.88 -65.41 62.37
N GLY A 69 -114.34 -66.44 63.05
CA GLY A 69 -112.91 -66.51 63.38
C GLY A 69 -111.98 -66.72 62.18
N LEU A 70 -112.52 -67.18 61.04
CA LEU A 70 -111.77 -67.26 59.78
C LEU A 70 -111.48 -65.88 59.18
N GLY A 71 -112.38 -64.91 59.36
CA GLY A 71 -112.21 -63.56 58.80
C GLY A 71 -111.06 -62.80 59.46
N THR A 72 -110.96 -62.83 60.79
CA THR A 72 -109.92 -62.09 61.54
C THR A 72 -108.53 -62.73 61.42
N LYS A 73 -108.44 -64.07 61.30
CA LYS A 73 -107.17 -64.74 60.94
C LYS A 73 -106.73 -64.39 59.52
N LEU A 74 -107.65 -64.29 58.56
CA LEU A 74 -107.34 -63.88 57.18
C LEU A 74 -106.94 -62.39 57.10
N GLU A 75 -107.59 -61.52 57.87
CA GLU A 75 -107.26 -60.09 57.95
C GLU A 75 -105.87 -59.86 58.57
N SER A 76 -105.50 -60.61 59.62
CA SER A 76 -104.18 -60.48 60.23
C SER A 76 -103.06 -61.00 59.33
N THR A 77 -103.29 -62.09 58.58
CA THR A 77 -102.32 -62.57 57.58
C THR A 77 -102.21 -61.63 56.39
N LEU A 78 -103.31 -61.02 55.93
CA LEU A 78 -103.28 -59.98 54.90
C LEU A 78 -102.53 -58.73 55.37
N ARG A 79 -102.76 -58.25 56.60
CA ARG A 79 -102.03 -57.10 57.12
C ARG A 79 -100.53 -57.38 57.28
N MET A 80 -100.17 -58.57 57.76
CA MET A 80 -98.77 -58.99 57.87
C MET A 80 -98.11 -59.16 56.48
N ALA A 81 -98.85 -59.65 55.49
CA ALA A 81 -98.41 -59.72 54.10
C ALA A 81 -98.27 -58.33 53.45
N GLU A 82 -99.16 -57.38 53.75
CA GLU A 82 -99.10 -55.99 53.27
C GLU A 82 -97.92 -55.23 53.90
N GLU A 83 -97.64 -55.45 55.18
CA GLU A 83 -96.46 -54.95 55.89
C GLU A 83 -95.15 -55.60 55.37
N GLN A 84 -95.16 -56.90 55.07
CA GLN A 84 -94.03 -57.58 54.43
C GLN A 84 -93.81 -57.13 52.98
N SER A 85 -94.88 -56.91 52.21
CA SER A 85 -94.83 -56.43 50.82
C SER A 85 -94.29 -55.01 50.74
N THR A 86 -94.83 -54.08 51.53
CA THR A 86 -94.30 -52.71 51.62
C THR A 86 -92.84 -52.68 52.08
N ARG A 87 -92.43 -53.59 52.98
CA ARG A 87 -91.03 -53.74 53.39
C ARG A 87 -90.14 -54.32 52.31
N LEU A 88 -90.60 -55.32 51.53
CA LEU A 88 -89.87 -55.88 50.39
C LEU A 88 -89.73 -54.87 49.25
N ILE A 89 -90.79 -54.12 48.95
CA ILE A 89 -90.76 -53.03 47.96
C ILE A 89 -89.78 -51.94 48.39
N ALA A 90 -89.85 -51.49 49.65
CA ALA A 90 -88.91 -50.50 50.18
C ALA A 90 -87.46 -51.02 50.19
N GLN A 91 -87.24 -52.31 50.47
CA GLN A 91 -85.92 -52.94 50.40
C GLN A 91 -85.40 -52.98 48.95
N ALA A 92 -86.23 -53.39 47.98
CA ALA A 92 -85.87 -53.41 46.56
C ALA A 92 -85.57 -52.00 46.02
N ASP A 93 -86.34 -50.99 46.44
CA ASP A 93 -86.09 -49.59 46.07
C ASP A 93 -84.79 -49.06 46.72
N ILE A 94 -84.49 -49.42 47.99
CA ILE A 94 -83.23 -49.11 48.66
C ILE A 94 -82.03 -49.79 47.97
N ASP A 95 -82.18 -51.05 47.57
CA ASP A 95 -81.10 -51.80 46.93
C ASP A 95 -80.89 -51.36 45.47
N ALA A 96 -81.95 -50.94 44.77
CA ALA A 96 -81.86 -50.27 43.48
C ALA A 96 -81.14 -48.91 43.56
N GLU A 97 -81.48 -48.09 44.56
CA GLU A 97 -80.82 -46.80 44.76
C GLU A 97 -79.36 -46.95 45.21
N ARG A 98 -79.08 -47.97 46.06
CA ARG A 98 -77.72 -48.36 46.44
C ARG A 98 -76.91 -48.83 45.23
N LEU A 99 -77.49 -49.66 44.36
CA LEU A 99 -76.83 -50.17 43.14
C LEU A 99 -76.51 -49.02 42.18
N ARG A 100 -77.43 -48.08 41.96
CA ARG A 100 -77.14 -46.86 41.19
C ARG A 100 -76.00 -46.05 41.82
N GLY A 101 -76.07 -45.83 43.13
CA GLY A 101 -75.05 -45.07 43.86
C GLY A 101 -73.66 -45.71 43.76
N SER A 102 -73.55 -47.03 43.91
CA SER A 102 -72.28 -47.73 43.80
C SER A 102 -71.75 -47.75 42.37
N VAL A 103 -72.59 -48.04 41.36
CA VAL A 103 -72.13 -48.08 39.97
C VAL A 103 -71.77 -46.69 39.45
N GLN A 104 -72.49 -45.64 39.86
CA GLN A 104 -72.11 -44.27 39.54
C GLN A 104 -70.74 -43.92 40.17
N GLN A 105 -70.50 -44.30 41.43
CA GLN A 105 -69.19 -44.12 42.08
C GLN A 105 -68.07 -44.91 41.38
N GLU A 106 -68.32 -46.16 40.96
CA GLU A 106 -67.36 -46.98 40.21
C GLU A 106 -67.06 -46.40 38.82
N VAL A 107 -68.07 -45.87 38.12
CA VAL A 107 -67.91 -45.19 36.83
C VAL A 107 -67.12 -43.90 36.96
N ASP A 108 -67.40 -43.09 37.98
CA ASP A 108 -66.70 -41.83 38.23
C ASP A 108 -65.25 -42.08 38.68
N ALA A 109 -65.01 -43.11 39.51
CA ALA A 109 -63.67 -43.56 39.88
C ALA A 109 -62.89 -44.06 38.65
N LEU A 110 -63.47 -44.93 37.84
CA LEU A 110 -62.84 -45.46 36.63
C LEU A 110 -62.47 -44.35 35.63
N ARG A 111 -63.32 -43.33 35.49
CA ARG A 111 -63.02 -42.15 34.67
C ARG A 111 -61.94 -41.27 35.27
N ALA A 112 -61.93 -41.07 36.58
CA ALA A 112 -60.89 -40.32 37.27
C ALA A 112 -59.52 -41.01 37.15
N ASP A 113 -59.45 -42.31 37.41
CA ASP A 113 -58.23 -43.13 37.27
C ASP A 113 -57.70 -43.11 35.83
N ALA A 114 -58.59 -43.23 34.83
CA ALA A 114 -58.23 -43.16 33.43
C ALA A 114 -57.75 -41.76 32.99
N ALA A 115 -58.34 -40.70 33.55
CA ALA A 115 -57.91 -39.32 33.32
C ALA A 115 -56.53 -39.06 33.95
N GLU A 116 -56.32 -39.46 35.21
CA GLU A 116 -55.01 -39.31 35.88
C GLU A 116 -53.92 -40.11 35.14
N ALA A 117 -54.21 -41.35 34.72
CA ALA A 117 -53.27 -42.16 33.94
C ALA A 117 -52.94 -41.53 32.58
N ALA A 118 -53.93 -40.92 31.91
CA ALA A 118 -53.74 -40.21 30.64
C ALA A 118 -52.94 -38.91 30.82
N GLU A 119 -53.27 -38.08 31.81
CA GLU A 119 -52.55 -36.84 32.14
C GLU A 119 -51.10 -37.13 32.53
N ARG A 120 -50.87 -38.14 33.37
CA ARG A 120 -49.51 -38.56 33.77
C ARG A 120 -48.69 -39.02 32.58
N LEU A 121 -49.26 -39.85 31.70
CA LEU A 121 -48.58 -40.34 30.50
C LEU A 121 -48.26 -39.22 29.51
N LEU A 122 -49.15 -38.23 29.37
CA LEU A 122 -48.88 -37.01 28.60
C LEU A 122 -47.78 -36.14 29.25
N GLY A 123 -47.80 -35.99 30.57
CA GLY A 123 -46.79 -35.24 31.32
C GLY A 123 -45.39 -35.87 31.24
N ASP A 124 -45.28 -37.19 31.42
CA ASP A 124 -44.03 -37.94 31.28
C ASP A 124 -43.48 -37.83 29.85
N ALA A 125 -44.34 -37.92 28.83
CA ALA A 125 -43.96 -37.77 27.43
C ALA A 125 -43.56 -36.33 27.06
N GLN A 126 -44.24 -35.32 27.61
CA GLN A 126 -43.85 -33.92 27.47
C GLN A 126 -42.48 -33.67 28.10
N ALA A 127 -42.25 -34.14 29.33
CA ALA A 127 -40.96 -34.04 30.01
C ALA A 127 -39.84 -34.84 29.32
N GLN A 128 -40.16 -35.90 28.56
CA GLN A 128 -39.21 -36.59 27.69
C GLN A 128 -38.92 -35.79 26.41
N ALA A 129 -39.94 -35.25 25.75
CA ALA A 129 -39.79 -34.39 24.58
C ALA A 129 -38.95 -33.14 24.91
N ASP A 130 -39.20 -32.48 26.04
CA ASP A 130 -38.43 -31.32 26.50
C ASP A 130 -36.97 -31.67 26.82
N ARG A 131 -36.70 -32.87 27.34
CA ARG A 131 -35.32 -33.36 27.55
C ARG A 131 -34.59 -33.63 26.22
N ILE A 132 -35.27 -34.22 25.23
CA ILE A 132 -34.73 -34.42 23.87
C ILE A 132 -34.40 -33.06 23.23
N LEU A 133 -35.34 -32.12 23.26
CA LEU A 133 -35.18 -30.79 22.67
C LEU A 133 -34.13 -29.94 23.39
N THR A 134 -33.98 -30.05 24.71
CA THR A 134 -32.94 -29.33 25.45
C THR A 134 -31.57 -29.93 25.18
N GLY A 135 -31.40 -31.26 25.30
CA GLY A 135 -30.11 -31.91 25.03
C GLY A 135 -29.61 -31.68 23.60
N ALA A 136 -30.51 -31.69 22.62
CA ALA A 136 -30.15 -31.38 21.23
C ALA A 136 -29.80 -29.91 20.98
N ARG A 137 -30.40 -28.96 21.74
CA ARG A 137 -29.97 -27.55 21.70
C ARG A 137 -28.59 -27.39 22.31
N ASP A 138 -28.33 -28.00 23.47
CA ASP A 138 -27.04 -27.94 24.14
C ASP A 138 -25.92 -28.55 23.26
N GLU A 139 -26.21 -29.66 22.57
CA GLU A 139 -25.30 -30.30 21.61
C GLU A 139 -25.08 -29.46 20.35
N ALA A 140 -26.15 -28.88 19.78
CA ALA A 140 -26.06 -27.96 18.63
C ALA A 140 -25.27 -26.68 18.97
N GLU A 141 -25.51 -26.09 20.15
CA GLU A 141 -24.76 -24.94 20.65
C GLU A 141 -23.30 -25.30 20.90
N ALA A 142 -22.99 -26.48 21.45
CA ALA A 142 -21.62 -26.96 21.62
C ALA A 142 -20.88 -27.15 20.27
N ILE A 143 -21.56 -27.66 19.24
CA ILE A 143 -21.00 -27.83 17.89
C ILE A 143 -20.74 -26.47 17.23
N VAL A 144 -21.70 -25.54 17.26
CA VAL A 144 -21.52 -24.19 16.73
C VAL A 144 -20.41 -23.44 17.48
N THR A 145 -20.40 -23.51 18.81
CA THR A 145 -19.35 -22.90 19.64
C THR A 145 -17.99 -23.47 19.29
N ARG A 146 -17.87 -24.79 19.13
CA ARG A 146 -16.63 -25.45 18.75
C ARG A 146 -16.15 -25.02 17.36
N ALA A 147 -17.05 -25.05 16.37
CA ALA A 147 -16.74 -24.62 15.01
C ALA A 147 -16.28 -23.15 14.96
N ALA A 148 -16.90 -22.27 15.75
CA ALA A 148 -16.47 -20.89 15.92
C ALA A 148 -15.08 -20.78 16.56
N THR A 149 -14.80 -21.51 17.65
CA THR A 149 -13.45 -21.50 18.26
C THR A 149 -12.36 -22.11 17.37
N ASP A 150 -12.69 -23.13 16.59
CA ASP A 150 -11.76 -23.76 15.64
C ASP A 150 -11.53 -22.83 14.42
N SER A 151 -12.55 -22.09 13.98
CA SER A 151 -12.46 -20.98 13.01
C SER A 151 -11.55 -19.85 13.52
N GLU A 152 -11.81 -19.33 14.73
CA GLU A 152 -11.00 -18.28 15.37
C GLU A 152 -9.53 -18.72 15.55
N ALA A 153 -9.29 -19.95 15.99
CA ALA A 153 -7.94 -20.50 16.10
C ALA A 153 -7.22 -20.54 14.74
N THR A 154 -7.92 -20.99 13.69
CA THR A 154 -7.39 -21.11 12.33
C THR A 154 -7.12 -19.74 11.70
N THR A 155 -8.00 -18.75 11.90
CA THR A 155 -7.75 -17.37 11.45
C THR A 155 -6.60 -16.73 12.21
N HIS A 156 -6.47 -16.93 13.53
CA HIS A 156 -5.33 -16.44 14.32
C HIS A 156 -4.00 -17.11 13.96
N GLU A 157 -4.00 -18.39 13.59
CA GLU A 157 -2.83 -19.06 13.03
C GLU A 157 -2.43 -18.44 11.68
N ALA A 158 -3.37 -18.34 10.74
CA ALA A 158 -3.14 -17.74 9.42
C ALA A 158 -2.67 -16.27 9.51
N MET A 159 -3.22 -15.48 10.43
CA MET A 159 -2.75 -14.11 10.68
C MET A 159 -1.31 -14.06 11.21
N ARG A 160 -0.92 -14.97 12.10
CA ARG A 160 0.45 -15.07 12.63
C ARG A 160 1.43 -15.53 11.58
N GLU A 161 1.09 -16.54 10.78
CA GLU A 161 1.92 -17.00 9.67
C GLU A 161 2.11 -15.89 8.62
N ALA A 162 1.01 -15.22 8.21
CA ALA A 162 1.08 -14.09 7.30
C ALA A 162 1.86 -12.88 7.87
N ALA A 163 1.85 -12.66 9.18
CA ALA A 163 2.67 -11.64 9.82
C ALA A 163 4.17 -12.05 9.84
N ALA A 164 4.47 -13.31 10.15
CA ALA A 164 5.82 -13.84 10.15
C ALA A 164 6.45 -13.80 8.74
N ILE A 165 5.74 -14.25 7.70
CA ILE A 165 6.22 -14.22 6.32
C ILE A 165 6.43 -12.77 5.86
N ARG A 166 5.49 -11.86 6.12
CA ARG A 166 5.68 -10.42 5.78
C ARG A 166 6.86 -9.80 6.53
N GLY A 167 7.10 -10.18 7.79
CA GLY A 167 8.26 -9.75 8.56
C GLY A 167 9.59 -10.28 8.00
N ALA A 168 9.64 -11.56 7.62
CA ALA A 168 10.80 -12.17 6.97
C ALA A 168 11.08 -11.51 5.62
N VAL A 169 10.09 -11.42 4.72
CA VAL A 169 10.22 -10.77 3.42
C VAL A 169 10.62 -9.29 3.55
N ALA A 170 10.07 -8.55 4.51
CA ALA A 170 10.49 -7.17 4.76
C ALA A 170 11.95 -7.06 5.26
N THR A 171 12.43 -8.06 5.99
CA THR A 171 13.83 -8.13 6.45
C THR A 171 14.76 -8.47 5.30
N GLU A 172 14.48 -9.51 4.51
CA GLU A 172 15.22 -9.88 3.30
C GLU A 172 15.29 -8.73 2.29
N VAL A 173 14.17 -8.04 2.04
CA VAL A 173 14.12 -6.84 1.17
C VAL A 173 14.91 -5.66 1.76
N ALA A 174 14.96 -5.51 3.09
CA ALA A 174 15.78 -4.50 3.73
C ALA A 174 17.28 -4.83 3.67
N GLU A 175 17.65 -6.10 3.86
CA GLU A 175 19.03 -6.58 3.84
C GLU A 175 19.62 -6.55 2.42
N THR A 176 18.93 -7.09 1.42
CA THR A 176 19.32 -7.00 0.00
C THR A 176 19.47 -5.55 -0.45
N ARG A 177 18.53 -4.67 -0.09
CA ARG A 177 18.60 -3.24 -0.42
C ARG A 177 19.70 -2.50 0.35
N ALA A 178 20.05 -2.93 1.56
CA ALA A 178 21.18 -2.39 2.31
C ALA A 178 22.53 -2.90 1.75
N ALA A 179 22.61 -4.15 1.32
CA ALA A 179 23.77 -4.74 0.65
C ALA A 179 24.06 -4.02 -0.67
N GLY A 180 23.08 -3.96 -1.59
CA GLY A 180 23.26 -3.26 -2.87
C GLY A 180 23.59 -1.76 -2.72
N ARG A 181 23.05 -1.09 -1.67
CA ARG A 181 23.46 0.30 -1.34
C ARG A 181 24.91 0.39 -0.87
N ARG A 182 25.43 -0.60 -0.13
CA ARG A 182 26.84 -0.64 0.31
C ARG A 182 27.76 -0.94 -0.87
N GLU A 183 27.39 -1.86 -1.75
CA GLU A 183 28.16 -2.18 -2.96
C GLU A 183 28.24 -0.97 -3.89
N VAL A 184 27.12 -0.34 -4.22
CA VAL A 184 27.11 0.90 -5.04
C VAL A 184 27.94 2.02 -4.39
N ALA A 185 27.92 2.15 -3.06
CA ALA A 185 28.74 3.13 -2.35
C ALA A 185 30.24 2.78 -2.36
N ALA A 186 30.60 1.49 -2.24
CA ALA A 186 31.97 1.02 -2.30
C ALA A 186 32.56 1.20 -3.72
N LEU A 187 31.82 0.77 -4.74
CA LEU A 187 32.16 0.93 -6.16
C LEU A 187 32.34 2.40 -6.53
N ARG A 188 31.44 3.28 -6.07
CA ARG A 188 31.60 4.72 -6.26
C ARG A 188 32.85 5.28 -5.58
N ALA A 189 33.17 4.83 -4.36
CA ALA A 189 34.38 5.25 -3.65
C ALA A 189 35.66 4.71 -4.31
N GLU A 190 35.59 3.57 -5.00
CA GLU A 190 36.67 3.02 -5.82
C GLU A 190 36.89 3.86 -7.09
N ALA A 191 35.82 4.14 -7.85
CA ALA A 191 35.85 5.08 -8.98
C ALA A 191 36.44 6.46 -8.61
N GLU A 192 36.00 7.02 -7.49
CA GLU A 192 36.45 8.33 -7.00
C GLU A 192 37.95 8.30 -6.59
N ARG A 193 38.49 7.15 -6.16
CA ARG A 193 39.93 6.95 -5.90
C ARG A 193 40.73 6.83 -7.18
N GLU A 194 40.32 5.99 -8.13
CA GLU A 194 41.03 5.81 -9.40
C GLU A 194 41.13 7.14 -10.18
N VAL A 195 40.05 7.92 -10.20
CA VAL A 195 40.03 9.27 -10.79
C VAL A 195 40.95 10.23 -10.03
N ALA A 196 41.08 10.11 -8.70
CA ALA A 196 42.01 10.91 -7.91
C ALA A 196 43.48 10.52 -8.17
N GLU A 197 43.78 9.22 -8.28
CA GLU A 197 45.12 8.72 -8.58
C GLU A 197 45.57 9.14 -9.99
N LEU A 198 44.73 8.96 -11.01
CA LEU A 198 45.00 9.44 -12.37
C LEU A 198 45.22 10.95 -12.43
N ARG A 199 44.46 11.73 -11.64
CA ARG A 199 44.69 13.19 -11.52
C ARG A 199 46.03 13.53 -10.87
N ILE A 200 46.48 12.78 -9.88
CA ILE A 200 47.79 12.97 -9.24
C ILE A 200 48.92 12.66 -10.24
N VAL A 201 48.80 11.58 -11.02
CA VAL A 201 49.76 11.22 -12.08
C VAL A 201 49.83 12.33 -13.13
N ALA A 202 48.70 12.75 -13.70
CA ALA A 202 48.67 13.83 -14.70
C ALA A 202 49.19 15.17 -14.15
N GLN A 203 48.90 15.51 -12.89
CA GLN A 203 49.47 16.72 -12.25
C GLN A 203 50.99 16.62 -12.08
N ARG A 204 51.51 15.43 -11.77
CA ARG A 204 52.94 15.18 -11.65
C ARG A 204 53.64 15.29 -13.00
N GLU A 205 53.12 14.69 -14.06
CA GLU A 205 53.69 14.79 -15.41
C GLU A 205 53.70 16.24 -15.91
N VAL A 206 52.64 17.01 -15.66
CA VAL A 206 52.59 18.45 -15.95
C VAL A 206 53.60 19.25 -15.11
N ALA A 207 53.90 18.83 -13.87
CA ALA A 207 54.92 19.46 -13.05
C ALA A 207 56.33 19.14 -13.55
N GLU A 208 56.63 17.88 -13.88
CA GLU A 208 57.91 17.44 -14.46
C GLU A 208 58.17 18.12 -15.82
N ALA A 209 57.15 18.25 -16.68
CA ALA A 209 57.25 19.00 -17.94
C ALA A 209 57.51 20.50 -17.74
N ARG A 210 56.91 21.12 -16.72
CA ARG A 210 57.18 22.53 -16.34
C ARG A 210 58.59 22.71 -15.78
N GLU A 211 59.09 21.76 -15.00
CA GLU A 211 60.46 21.79 -14.49
C GLU A 211 61.48 21.63 -15.62
N ALA A 212 61.24 20.73 -16.57
CA ALA A 212 62.06 20.59 -17.78
C ALA A 212 62.09 21.88 -18.62
N ALA A 213 60.93 22.52 -18.84
CA ALA A 213 60.86 23.80 -19.54
C ALA A 213 61.60 24.93 -18.77
N ALA A 214 61.50 24.95 -17.44
CA ALA A 214 62.22 25.91 -16.61
C ALA A 214 63.75 25.65 -16.58
N ALA A 215 64.19 24.39 -16.68
CA ALA A 215 65.60 24.04 -16.83
C ALA A 215 66.14 24.53 -18.18
N LEU A 216 65.44 24.26 -19.29
CA LEU A 216 65.79 24.75 -20.61
C LEU A 216 65.86 26.29 -20.66
N ALA A 217 64.93 26.99 -19.99
CA ALA A 217 64.98 28.45 -19.87
C ALA A 217 66.25 28.94 -19.15
N ARG A 218 66.65 28.29 -18.05
CA ARG A 218 67.91 28.62 -17.34
C ARG A 218 69.14 28.34 -18.20
N ASP A 219 69.16 27.24 -18.96
CA ASP A 219 70.28 26.91 -19.84
C ASP A 219 70.39 27.91 -21.00
N THR A 220 69.26 28.32 -21.61
CA THR A 220 69.28 29.39 -22.64
C THR A 220 69.71 30.75 -22.08
N GLU A 221 69.29 31.11 -20.85
CA GLU A 221 69.76 32.31 -20.17
C GLU A 221 71.27 32.23 -19.88
N LYS A 222 71.75 31.09 -19.36
CA LYS A 222 73.18 30.84 -19.13
C LYS A 222 73.99 30.97 -20.42
N THR A 223 73.60 30.28 -21.50
CA THR A 223 74.27 30.40 -22.81
C THR A 223 74.26 31.84 -23.33
N ARG A 224 73.18 32.60 -23.09
CA ARG A 224 73.12 34.03 -23.42
C ARG A 224 74.10 34.86 -22.59
N THR A 225 74.24 34.60 -21.29
CA THR A 225 75.24 35.29 -20.45
C THR A 225 76.67 34.97 -20.88
N GLU A 226 76.97 33.70 -21.19
CA GLU A 226 78.27 33.24 -21.69
C GLU A 226 78.60 33.93 -23.02
N PHE A 227 77.68 33.95 -23.99
CA PHE A 227 77.85 34.68 -25.26
C PHE A 227 78.07 36.19 -25.06
N THR A 228 77.35 36.85 -24.15
CA THR A 228 77.59 38.27 -23.87
C THR A 228 78.93 38.55 -23.19
N ALA A 229 79.46 37.60 -22.40
CA ALA A 229 80.79 37.70 -21.81
C ALA A 229 81.89 37.50 -22.88
N GLU A 230 81.66 36.60 -23.85
CA GLU A 230 82.56 36.43 -25.00
C GLU A 230 82.58 37.66 -25.92
N ASP A 231 81.42 38.24 -26.28
CA ASP A 231 81.35 39.50 -27.04
C ASP A 231 82.07 40.65 -26.31
N ALA A 232 81.85 40.80 -25.00
CA ALA A 232 82.54 41.79 -24.19
C ALA A 232 84.06 41.58 -24.14
N ARG A 233 84.52 40.32 -24.10
CA ARG A 233 85.95 39.98 -24.14
C ARG A 233 86.57 40.29 -25.50
N LEU A 234 85.94 39.88 -26.61
CA LEU A 234 86.42 40.16 -27.97
C LEU A 234 86.49 41.67 -28.24
N ARG A 235 85.53 42.45 -27.71
CA ARG A 235 85.56 43.91 -27.74
C ARG A 235 86.74 44.51 -26.95
N ALA A 236 87.12 43.91 -25.83
CA ALA A 236 88.28 44.35 -25.04
C ALA A 236 89.62 44.00 -25.72
N GLU A 237 89.71 42.82 -26.34
CA GLU A 237 90.86 42.42 -27.16
C GLU A 237 91.04 43.37 -28.36
N LEU A 238 89.97 43.64 -29.14
CA LEU A 238 90.00 44.59 -30.25
C LEU A 238 90.37 46.03 -29.80
N ALA A 239 89.92 46.46 -28.62
CA ALA A 239 90.29 47.76 -28.07
C ALA A 239 91.78 47.84 -27.72
N HIS A 240 92.37 46.75 -27.22
CA HIS A 240 93.80 46.65 -26.94
C HIS A 240 94.64 46.67 -28.22
N ASP A 241 94.23 45.93 -29.25
CA ASP A 241 94.92 45.90 -30.54
C ASP A 241 94.92 47.29 -31.23
N LEU A 242 93.81 48.04 -31.11
CA LEU A 242 93.73 49.43 -31.59
C LEU A 242 94.60 50.41 -30.77
N GLU A 243 94.84 50.13 -29.49
CA GLU A 243 95.73 50.93 -28.65
C GLU A 243 97.20 50.63 -28.95
N GLN A 244 97.58 49.36 -29.12
CA GLN A 244 98.90 48.95 -29.62
C GLN A 244 99.18 49.57 -30.99
N GLY A 245 98.26 49.42 -31.94
CA GLY A 245 98.40 49.99 -33.29
C GLY A 245 98.54 51.52 -33.29
N ARG A 246 97.97 52.23 -32.32
CA ARG A 246 98.23 53.67 -32.13
C ARG A 246 99.62 53.97 -31.60
N THR A 247 100.11 53.22 -30.62
CA THR A 247 101.47 53.41 -30.09
C THR A 247 102.54 53.07 -31.13
N ASP A 248 102.29 52.10 -32.00
CA ASP A 248 103.19 51.76 -33.11
C ASP A 248 103.12 52.80 -34.23
N LEU A 249 101.94 53.28 -34.61
CA LEU A 249 101.79 54.39 -35.58
C LEU A 249 102.44 55.69 -35.08
N GLU A 250 102.38 55.98 -33.77
CA GLU A 250 103.05 57.14 -33.19
C GLU A 250 104.58 57.01 -33.27
N ARG A 251 105.13 55.80 -33.04
CA ARG A 251 106.55 55.48 -33.26
C ARG A 251 106.94 55.63 -34.74
N GLU A 252 106.18 55.02 -35.67
CA GLU A 252 106.43 55.13 -37.11
C GLU A 252 106.36 56.59 -37.60
N LEU A 253 105.46 57.41 -37.06
CA LEU A 253 105.40 58.84 -37.36
C LEU A 253 106.59 59.63 -36.81
N THR A 254 107.16 59.25 -35.67
CA THR A 254 108.41 59.86 -35.18
C THR A 254 109.62 59.45 -36.00
N ASP A 255 109.77 58.16 -36.30
CA ASP A 255 110.89 57.64 -37.09
C ASP A 255 110.81 58.15 -38.54
N GLY A 256 109.61 58.17 -39.12
CA GLY A 256 109.34 58.72 -40.45
C GLY A 256 109.56 60.23 -40.57
N ARG A 257 109.35 61.02 -39.50
CA ARG A 257 109.69 62.45 -39.48
C ARG A 257 111.20 62.69 -39.49
N GLU A 258 111.97 61.88 -38.77
CA GLU A 258 113.43 61.98 -38.76
C GLU A 258 114.04 61.46 -40.07
N ALA A 259 113.49 60.39 -40.65
CA ALA A 259 113.83 59.94 -42.00
C ALA A 259 113.54 61.01 -43.05
N LEU A 260 112.35 61.64 -43.03
CA LEU A 260 112.00 62.71 -43.97
C LEU A 260 112.88 63.96 -43.81
N ARG A 261 113.38 64.25 -42.61
CA ARG A 261 114.38 65.32 -42.38
C ARG A 261 115.70 65.00 -43.08
N ILE A 262 116.20 63.77 -42.92
CA ILE A 262 117.43 63.29 -43.58
C ILE A 262 117.26 63.26 -45.11
N ASP A 263 116.12 62.77 -45.59
CA ASP A 263 115.81 62.69 -47.03
C ASP A 263 115.58 64.08 -47.64
N THR A 264 115.02 65.06 -46.93
CA THR A 264 114.90 66.44 -47.45
C THR A 264 116.24 67.18 -47.45
N GLU A 265 117.14 66.93 -46.50
CA GLU A 265 118.52 67.41 -46.55
C GLU A 265 119.28 66.79 -47.75
N ALA A 266 119.09 65.50 -48.03
CA ALA A 266 119.67 64.82 -49.19
C ALA A 266 119.04 65.23 -50.53
N ALA A 267 117.72 65.38 -50.60
CA ALA A 267 117.00 65.75 -51.82
C ALA A 267 117.30 67.19 -52.26
N ASN A 268 117.53 68.12 -51.33
CA ASN A 268 117.99 69.47 -51.68
C ASN A 268 119.39 69.46 -52.31
N ALA A 269 120.27 68.52 -51.92
CA ALA A 269 121.56 68.32 -52.57
C ALA A 269 121.43 67.67 -53.97
N SER A 270 120.49 66.72 -54.16
CA SER A 270 120.23 66.12 -55.49
C SER A 270 119.57 67.10 -56.45
N LEU A 271 118.56 67.86 -56.01
CA LEU A 271 117.81 68.79 -56.85
C LEU A 271 118.70 69.91 -57.44
N ALA A 272 119.75 70.30 -56.70
CA ALA A 272 120.79 71.20 -57.20
C ALA A 272 121.63 70.59 -58.35
N ALA A 273 121.84 69.27 -58.37
CA ALA A 273 122.53 68.56 -59.44
C ALA A 273 121.61 68.20 -60.62
N ASP A 274 120.34 67.89 -60.34
CA ASP A 274 119.37 67.45 -61.35
C ASP A 274 118.79 68.62 -62.16
N THR A 275 118.80 69.85 -61.62
CA THR A 275 118.42 71.08 -62.35
C THR A 275 119.42 71.52 -63.43
N GLU A 276 120.68 71.06 -63.37
CA GLU A 276 121.59 71.14 -64.53
C GLU A 276 121.27 70.07 -65.57
N ARG A 277 120.95 68.84 -65.16
CA ARG A 277 120.71 67.70 -66.06
C ARG A 277 119.40 67.84 -66.86
N ALA A 278 118.31 68.24 -66.21
CA ALA A 278 116.99 68.32 -66.82
C ALA A 278 116.88 69.35 -67.97
N ARG A 279 117.77 70.37 -68.01
CA ARG A 279 117.85 71.33 -69.13
C ARG A 279 118.40 70.69 -70.41
N ALA A 280 119.17 69.60 -70.32
CA ALA A 280 119.73 68.91 -71.48
C ALA A 280 118.74 67.92 -72.12
N GLU A 281 117.89 67.28 -71.33
CA GLU A 281 117.02 66.18 -71.78
C GLU A 281 115.68 66.64 -72.38
N LEU A 282 115.12 67.77 -71.91
CA LEU A 282 113.84 68.30 -72.41
C LEU A 282 113.86 68.65 -73.93
N ALA A 283 115.04 68.89 -74.49
CA ALA A 283 115.23 69.14 -75.92
C ALA A 283 115.00 67.89 -76.80
N ALA A 284 115.12 66.67 -76.24
CA ALA A 284 115.04 65.43 -77.00
C ALA A 284 113.60 64.90 -77.19
N ALA A 285 112.73 65.07 -76.17
CA ALA A 285 111.39 64.45 -76.15
C ALA A 285 110.42 65.03 -77.21
N THR A 286 110.51 66.32 -77.50
CA THR A 286 109.56 67.03 -78.41
C THR A 286 109.58 66.57 -79.88
N ALA A 287 110.49 65.65 -80.25
CA ALA A 287 110.55 65.04 -81.58
C ALA A 287 109.67 63.79 -81.75
N ALA A 288 109.35 63.06 -80.68
CA ALA A 288 108.71 61.74 -80.77
C ALA A 288 107.18 61.80 -80.97
N ASP A 289 106.49 62.68 -80.24
CA ASP A 289 105.02 62.68 -80.14
C ASP A 289 104.27 63.06 -81.43
N ARG A 290 104.97 63.53 -82.46
CA ARG A 290 104.37 63.84 -83.78
C ARG A 290 104.07 62.61 -84.64
N ALA A 291 104.59 61.43 -84.30
CA ALA A 291 104.51 60.25 -85.17
C ALA A 291 103.27 59.35 -84.93
N ALA A 292 102.77 59.25 -83.69
CA ALA A 292 101.74 58.26 -83.34
C ALA A 292 100.30 58.72 -83.64
N LEU A 293 100.03 60.02 -83.56
CA LEU A 293 98.69 60.63 -83.68
C LEU A 293 98.02 60.47 -85.06
N ALA A 294 98.71 59.86 -86.04
CA ALA A 294 98.24 59.66 -87.41
C ALA A 294 97.52 58.31 -87.65
N ALA A 295 97.61 57.34 -86.73
CA ALA A 295 97.11 55.98 -86.94
C ALA A 295 95.66 55.76 -86.49
N GLU A 296 95.16 56.57 -85.56
CA GLU A 296 93.91 56.30 -84.83
C GLU A 296 92.62 56.70 -85.58
N THR A 297 92.72 57.54 -86.62
CA THR A 297 91.56 58.26 -87.18
C THR A 297 90.78 57.57 -88.31
N ALA A 298 91.29 56.49 -88.92
CA ALA A 298 90.77 55.99 -90.19
C ALA A 298 89.79 54.80 -90.10
N ALA A 299 90.04 53.85 -89.18
CA ALA A 299 89.39 52.53 -89.04
C ALA A 299 87.88 52.51 -88.65
N ALA A 300 87.06 53.36 -89.24
CA ALA A 300 85.62 53.53 -89.03
C ALA A 300 84.86 52.21 -88.72
N ARG A 301 84.23 52.06 -87.56
CA ARG A 301 82.92 52.65 -87.17
C ARG A 301 81.69 52.26 -87.99
N ALA A 302 81.80 51.68 -89.18
CA ALA A 302 80.76 51.88 -90.19
C ALA A 302 79.69 50.78 -90.36
N ALA A 303 79.97 49.51 -90.06
CA ALA A 303 79.24 48.40 -90.72
C ALA A 303 78.29 47.56 -89.82
N LEU A 304 78.84 46.73 -88.93
CA LEU A 304 78.14 45.49 -88.53
C LEU A 304 77.19 45.62 -87.32
N ASP A 305 77.17 46.76 -86.62
CA ASP A 305 76.18 47.07 -85.58
C ASP A 305 74.73 47.13 -86.14
N THR A 306 74.57 47.13 -87.47
CA THR A 306 73.27 47.18 -88.14
C THR A 306 72.61 45.81 -88.36
N GLU A 307 73.36 44.70 -88.36
CA GLU A 307 72.80 43.36 -88.69
C GLU A 307 72.25 42.61 -87.46
N THR A 308 72.65 43.00 -86.24
CA THR A 308 72.26 42.34 -84.98
C THR A 308 70.81 42.57 -84.55
N ALA A 309 70.15 43.65 -85.02
CA ALA A 309 68.85 44.07 -84.50
C ALA A 309 67.64 43.39 -85.18
N THR A 310 67.66 43.24 -86.52
CA THR A 310 66.45 42.98 -87.31
C THR A 310 65.93 41.54 -87.24
N ARG A 311 66.78 40.55 -86.94
CA ARG A 311 66.42 39.12 -86.95
C ARG A 311 65.74 38.61 -85.68
N ARG A 312 65.76 39.35 -84.56
CA ARG A 312 65.13 38.91 -83.30
C ARG A 312 63.65 39.28 -83.18
N ALA A 313 63.27 40.49 -83.58
CA ALA A 313 61.89 40.99 -83.44
C ALA A 313 60.84 40.23 -84.29
N ALA A 314 61.24 39.60 -85.39
CA ALA A 314 60.32 38.90 -86.30
C ALA A 314 59.81 37.56 -85.74
N LEU A 315 60.58 36.87 -84.90
CA LEU A 315 60.27 35.51 -84.44
C LEU A 315 59.35 35.44 -83.21
N GLU A 316 59.33 36.49 -82.37
CA GLU A 316 58.48 36.51 -81.17
C GLU A 316 57.01 36.80 -81.51
N THR A 317 56.72 37.50 -82.60
CA THR A 317 55.35 37.81 -83.03
C THR A 317 54.64 36.59 -83.63
N GLU A 318 55.35 35.76 -84.41
CA GLU A 318 54.76 34.59 -85.11
C GLU A 318 54.32 33.45 -84.17
N ILE A 319 54.87 33.39 -82.95
CA ILE A 319 54.56 32.34 -81.96
C ILE A 319 53.29 32.66 -81.15
N ALA A 320 52.95 33.94 -80.97
CA ALA A 320 51.74 34.35 -80.25
C ALA A 320 50.47 34.11 -81.08
N ASP A 321 50.45 34.57 -82.34
CA ASP A 321 49.25 34.54 -83.19
C ASP A 321 48.80 33.11 -83.55
N ARG A 322 49.74 32.15 -83.65
CA ARG A 322 49.40 30.74 -83.95
C ARG A 322 48.68 30.01 -82.82
N ARG A 323 48.75 30.48 -81.55
CA ARG A 323 48.03 29.83 -80.44
C ARG A 323 46.59 30.31 -80.30
N ALA A 324 46.34 31.62 -80.46
CA ALA A 324 44.99 32.17 -80.37
C ALA A 324 44.05 31.72 -81.51
N ALA A 325 44.59 31.44 -82.71
CA ALA A 325 43.78 31.05 -83.87
C ALA A 325 43.17 29.63 -83.77
N LEU A 326 43.88 28.67 -83.15
CA LEU A 326 43.45 27.26 -83.13
C LEU A 326 42.34 26.96 -82.08
N GLU A 327 42.28 27.72 -80.99
CA GLU A 327 41.22 27.57 -79.99
C GLU A 327 39.87 28.12 -80.49
N ALA A 328 39.87 29.16 -81.33
CA ALA A 328 38.66 29.71 -81.93
C ALA A 328 38.00 28.79 -82.99
N GLU A 329 38.80 28.07 -83.78
CA GLU A 329 38.30 27.24 -84.89
C GLU A 329 37.60 25.94 -84.41
N THR A 330 38.05 25.40 -83.28
CA THR A 330 37.47 24.17 -82.69
C THR A 330 36.12 24.40 -82.02
N ALA A 331 35.89 25.57 -81.41
CA ALA A 331 34.61 25.94 -80.81
C ALA A 331 33.51 26.19 -81.86
N ALA A 332 33.85 26.81 -83.00
CA ALA A 332 32.89 27.15 -84.05
C ALA A 332 32.32 25.91 -84.77
N LYS A 333 33.15 24.87 -84.99
CA LYS A 333 32.76 23.67 -85.74
C LYS A 333 31.80 22.73 -85.00
N LEU A 334 31.74 22.79 -83.67
CA LEU A 334 30.85 21.93 -82.87
C LEU A 334 29.41 22.48 -82.80
N ALA A 335 29.23 23.80 -82.73
CA ALA A 335 27.91 24.43 -82.62
C ALA A 335 27.07 24.39 -83.93
N GLU A 336 27.73 24.23 -85.08
CA GLU A 336 27.08 24.19 -86.41
C GLU A 336 26.44 22.80 -86.66
N LEU A 337 27.16 21.71 -86.35
CA LEU A 337 26.69 20.33 -86.54
C LEU A 337 25.55 19.92 -85.60
N GLU A 338 25.45 20.53 -84.42
CA GLU A 338 24.41 20.19 -83.43
C GLU A 338 23.02 20.73 -83.82
N ASN A 339 22.96 21.88 -84.51
CA ASN A 339 21.69 22.49 -84.96
C ASN A 339 21.05 21.77 -86.17
N GLU A 340 21.85 21.27 -87.12
CA GLU A 340 21.33 20.55 -88.30
C GLU A 340 20.77 19.15 -87.94
N LEU A 341 21.26 18.55 -86.86
CA LEU A 341 20.84 17.22 -86.40
C LEU A 341 19.52 17.26 -85.60
N VAL A 342 19.25 18.37 -84.89
CA VAL A 342 17.98 18.61 -84.18
C VAL A 342 16.84 18.92 -85.16
N THR A 343 17.09 19.77 -86.15
CA THR A 343 16.05 20.22 -87.11
C THR A 343 15.59 19.12 -88.06
N THR A 344 16.48 18.22 -88.49
CA THR A 344 16.14 17.09 -89.38
C THR A 344 15.42 15.93 -88.67
N ARG A 345 15.67 15.71 -87.37
CA ARG A 345 14.94 14.72 -86.57
C ARG A 345 13.53 15.18 -86.19
N GLY A 346 13.33 16.48 -85.92
CA GLY A 346 12.03 17.02 -85.52
C GLY A 346 10.94 16.82 -86.58
N ALA A 347 11.23 17.14 -87.84
CA ALA A 347 10.25 17.11 -88.92
C ALA A 347 9.78 15.68 -89.27
N LEU A 348 10.68 14.70 -89.28
CA LEU A 348 10.37 13.32 -89.67
C LEU A 348 9.59 12.56 -88.58
N ALA A 349 9.73 12.95 -87.31
CA ALA A 349 8.94 12.38 -86.21
C ALA A 349 7.45 12.76 -86.34
N THR A 350 7.16 14.04 -86.57
CA THR A 350 5.78 14.57 -86.63
C THR A 350 4.92 13.99 -87.76
N GLU A 351 5.51 13.59 -88.89
CA GLU A 351 4.78 13.07 -90.06
C GLU A 351 4.43 11.58 -89.94
N VAL A 352 5.29 10.79 -89.26
CA VAL A 352 5.03 9.38 -88.95
C VAL A 352 4.03 9.24 -87.80
N GLU A 353 4.11 10.12 -86.80
CA GLU A 353 3.20 10.15 -85.65
C GLU A 353 1.75 10.49 -86.06
N THR A 354 1.57 11.50 -86.92
CA THR A 354 0.22 11.90 -87.38
C THR A 354 -0.46 10.85 -88.26
N THR A 355 0.28 10.14 -89.12
CA THR A 355 -0.30 9.18 -90.06
C THR A 355 -0.56 7.81 -89.44
N THR A 356 0.27 7.35 -88.49
CA THR A 356 0.00 6.12 -87.73
C THR A 356 -1.07 6.32 -86.65
N GLY A 357 -1.10 7.50 -86.01
CA GLY A 357 -2.14 7.86 -85.04
C GLY A 357 -3.55 7.89 -85.64
N ALA A 358 -3.72 8.48 -86.84
CA ALA A 358 -5.03 8.59 -87.48
C ALA A 358 -5.68 7.23 -87.81
N LEU A 359 -4.92 6.27 -88.32
CA LEU A 359 -5.44 4.95 -88.69
C LEU A 359 -5.67 4.04 -87.46
N ALA A 360 -4.86 4.18 -86.41
CA ALA A 360 -5.09 3.50 -85.13
C ALA A 360 -6.35 4.04 -84.44
N ALA A 361 -6.59 5.35 -84.50
CA ALA A 361 -7.76 5.99 -83.91
C ALA A 361 -9.09 5.50 -84.53
N GLU A 362 -9.15 5.24 -85.84
CA GLU A 362 -10.38 4.80 -86.51
C GLU A 362 -10.74 3.32 -86.20
N VAL A 363 -9.73 2.45 -86.05
CA VAL A 363 -9.92 1.05 -85.64
C VAL A 363 -10.27 0.95 -84.14
N GLU A 364 -9.67 1.77 -83.27
CA GLU A 364 -10.09 1.84 -81.86
C GLU A 364 -11.40 2.60 -81.65
N ALA A 365 -11.79 3.55 -82.50
CA ALA A 365 -13.12 4.15 -82.43
C ALA A 365 -14.22 3.14 -82.72
N THR A 366 -14.02 2.25 -83.70
CA THR A 366 -15.02 1.24 -84.09
C THR A 366 -15.05 0.03 -83.15
N LYS A 367 -13.90 -0.45 -82.64
CA LYS A 367 -13.87 -1.39 -81.51
C LYS A 367 -14.44 -0.76 -80.24
N GLY A 368 -14.07 0.47 -79.95
CA GLY A 368 -14.52 1.24 -78.79
C GLY A 368 -16.04 1.45 -78.80
N ALA A 369 -16.67 1.69 -79.94
CA ALA A 369 -18.13 1.79 -80.06
C ALA A 369 -18.84 0.46 -79.71
N LEU A 370 -18.42 -0.67 -80.30
CA LEU A 370 -19.01 -1.98 -80.01
C LEU A 370 -18.69 -2.50 -78.61
N ALA A 371 -17.49 -2.20 -78.10
CA ALA A 371 -17.13 -2.45 -76.70
C ALA A 371 -17.95 -1.55 -75.76
N SER A 372 -18.23 -0.30 -76.14
CA SER A 372 -19.09 0.62 -75.40
C SER A 372 -20.52 0.12 -75.34
N GLU A 373 -21.17 -0.24 -76.45
CA GLU A 373 -22.56 -0.76 -76.41
C GLU A 373 -22.70 -2.04 -75.56
N LEU A 374 -21.75 -2.97 -75.68
CA LEU A 374 -21.76 -4.21 -74.89
C LEU A 374 -21.35 -3.97 -73.43
N ALA A 375 -20.54 -2.95 -73.15
CA ALA A 375 -20.27 -2.47 -71.80
C ALA A 375 -21.47 -1.74 -71.21
N THR A 376 -22.21 -0.92 -71.96
CA THR A 376 -23.41 -0.21 -71.50
C THR A 376 -24.51 -1.20 -71.16
N ALA A 377 -24.83 -2.17 -72.03
CA ALA A 377 -25.85 -3.18 -71.72
C ALA A 377 -25.47 -4.09 -70.54
N ARG A 378 -24.17 -4.36 -70.33
CA ARG A 378 -23.68 -5.05 -69.13
C ARG A 378 -23.73 -4.16 -67.90
N ALA A 379 -23.34 -2.89 -68.02
CA ALA A 379 -23.36 -1.91 -66.95
C ALA A 379 -24.78 -1.54 -66.53
N GLU A 380 -25.78 -1.60 -67.42
CA GLU A 380 -27.20 -1.42 -67.10
C GLU A 380 -27.72 -2.61 -66.30
N LEU A 381 -27.49 -3.85 -66.74
CA LEU A 381 -27.84 -5.06 -65.97
C LEU A 381 -27.07 -5.17 -64.65
N GLU A 382 -25.80 -4.77 -64.63
CA GLU A 382 -24.98 -4.72 -63.42
C GLU A 382 -25.40 -3.53 -62.54
N ALA A 383 -25.87 -2.41 -63.09
CA ALA A 383 -26.49 -1.31 -62.33
C ALA A 383 -27.83 -1.71 -61.72
N GLU A 384 -28.71 -2.42 -62.44
CA GLU A 384 -29.96 -2.95 -61.89
C GLU A 384 -29.69 -3.97 -60.78
N LEU A 385 -28.73 -4.87 -60.99
CA LEU A 385 -28.40 -5.92 -60.03
C LEU A 385 -27.59 -5.41 -58.83
N THR A 386 -26.78 -4.36 -59.00
CA THR A 386 -26.17 -3.61 -57.89
C THR A 386 -27.19 -2.73 -57.17
N THR A 387 -28.16 -2.11 -57.87
CA THR A 387 -29.23 -1.32 -57.25
C THR A 387 -30.15 -2.23 -56.41
N ALA A 388 -30.58 -3.37 -56.94
CA ALA A 388 -31.39 -4.34 -56.19
C ALA A 388 -30.63 -4.92 -54.97
N ARG A 389 -29.31 -5.14 -55.09
CA ARG A 389 -28.45 -5.52 -53.96
C ARG A 389 -28.25 -4.38 -52.98
N ALA A 390 -28.10 -3.14 -53.45
CA ALA A 390 -27.96 -1.94 -52.63
C ALA A 390 -29.25 -1.64 -51.87
N ASP A 391 -30.42 -1.80 -52.48
CA ASP A 391 -31.73 -1.66 -51.82
C ASP A 391 -31.95 -2.74 -50.76
N LEU A 392 -31.57 -3.99 -51.04
CA LEU A 392 -31.66 -5.08 -50.06
C LEU A 392 -30.65 -4.85 -48.90
N ALA A 393 -29.43 -4.44 -49.23
CA ALA A 393 -28.40 -4.09 -48.26
C ALA A 393 -28.80 -2.86 -47.43
N ALA A 394 -29.42 -1.84 -48.03
CA ALA A 394 -29.93 -0.65 -47.37
C ALA A 394 -31.10 -0.98 -46.45
N LYS A 395 -32.02 -1.89 -46.85
CA LYS A 395 -33.10 -2.38 -45.97
C LYS A 395 -32.56 -3.19 -44.79
N LEU A 396 -31.57 -4.07 -45.02
CA LEU A 396 -30.89 -4.80 -43.94
C LEU A 396 -30.05 -3.89 -43.04
N ALA A 397 -29.39 -2.88 -43.60
CA ALA A 397 -28.63 -1.88 -42.87
C ALA A 397 -29.55 -0.95 -42.06
N ALA A 398 -30.70 -0.55 -42.60
CA ALA A 398 -31.70 0.25 -41.89
C ALA A 398 -32.35 -0.55 -40.76
N ALA A 399 -32.68 -1.83 -40.97
CA ALA A 399 -33.22 -2.70 -39.92
C ALA A 399 -32.19 -2.97 -38.81
N ARG A 400 -30.91 -3.16 -39.17
CA ARG A 400 -29.82 -3.26 -38.19
C ARG A 400 -29.60 -1.95 -37.46
N ALA A 401 -29.48 -0.83 -38.17
CA ALA A 401 -29.31 0.49 -37.58
C ALA A 401 -30.49 0.89 -36.67
N ALA A 402 -31.71 0.47 -36.96
CA ALA A 402 -32.86 0.66 -36.09
C ALA A 402 -32.70 -0.13 -34.76
N HIS A 403 -32.38 -1.42 -34.83
CA HIS A 403 -32.14 -2.22 -33.61
C HIS A 403 -30.86 -1.81 -32.87
N ASP A 404 -29.80 -1.41 -33.57
CA ASP A 404 -28.57 -0.89 -32.97
C ASP A 404 -28.84 0.46 -32.29
N ALA A 405 -29.69 1.31 -32.86
CA ALA A 405 -30.14 2.56 -32.24
C ALA A 405 -31.07 2.34 -31.03
N GLU A 406 -31.95 1.33 -31.09
CA GLU A 406 -32.81 0.91 -29.97
C GLU A 406 -31.96 0.36 -28.81
N LEU A 407 -31.03 -0.57 -29.09
CA LEU A 407 -30.03 -1.06 -28.14
C LEU A 407 -29.11 0.04 -27.61
N GLN A 408 -28.71 1.02 -28.43
CA GLN A 408 -27.97 2.18 -27.95
C GLN A 408 -28.83 3.11 -27.10
N SER A 409 -30.12 3.28 -27.40
CA SER A 409 -31.05 4.08 -26.59
C SER A 409 -31.24 3.45 -25.20
N GLU A 410 -31.46 2.13 -25.11
CA GLU A 410 -31.56 1.43 -23.83
C GLU A 410 -30.24 1.44 -23.06
N ARG A 411 -29.10 1.22 -23.74
CA ARG A 411 -27.78 1.29 -23.10
C ARG A 411 -27.45 2.68 -22.61
N THR A 412 -27.70 3.74 -23.40
CA THR A 412 -27.44 5.12 -22.96
C THR A 412 -28.38 5.56 -21.85
N ALA A 413 -29.63 5.07 -21.83
CA ALA A 413 -30.53 5.27 -20.68
C ALA A 413 -29.97 4.60 -19.41
N HIS A 414 -29.61 3.32 -19.46
CA HIS A 414 -29.04 2.61 -18.30
C HIS A 414 -27.65 3.13 -17.90
N GLU A 415 -26.81 3.55 -18.84
CA GLU A 415 -25.53 4.22 -18.55
C GLU A 415 -25.75 5.57 -17.89
N ALA A 416 -26.77 6.33 -18.29
CA ALA A 416 -27.16 7.59 -17.63
C ALA A 416 -27.75 7.36 -16.22
N GLU A 417 -28.58 6.33 -16.03
CA GLU A 417 -29.09 5.92 -14.70
C GLU A 417 -27.94 5.51 -13.76
N LEU A 418 -27.03 4.65 -14.25
CA LEU A 418 -25.84 4.23 -13.50
C LEU A 418 -24.87 5.39 -13.26
N ALA A 419 -24.73 6.34 -14.18
CA ALA A 419 -23.95 7.55 -13.99
C ALA A 419 -24.58 8.45 -12.92
N ALA A 420 -25.89 8.69 -12.96
CA ALA A 420 -26.60 9.50 -11.97
C ALA A 420 -26.54 8.89 -10.55
N VAL A 421 -26.66 7.56 -10.42
CA VAL A 421 -26.49 6.87 -9.12
C VAL A 421 -25.04 6.97 -8.63
N ARG A 422 -24.04 6.84 -9.51
CA ARG A 422 -22.63 7.03 -9.15
C ARG A 422 -22.32 8.47 -8.76
N GLU A 423 -22.81 9.46 -9.51
CA GLU A 423 -22.61 10.88 -9.23
C GLU A 423 -23.24 11.28 -7.89
N ALA A 424 -24.42 10.74 -7.57
CA ALA A 424 -25.04 10.89 -6.26
C ALA A 424 -24.17 10.29 -5.13
N GLN A 425 -23.70 9.05 -5.30
CA GLN A 425 -22.82 8.38 -4.32
C GLN A 425 -21.46 9.08 -4.18
N GLU A 426 -20.86 9.55 -5.28
CA GLU A 426 -19.61 10.32 -5.28
C GLU A 426 -19.80 11.68 -4.61
N THR A 427 -20.95 12.33 -4.80
CA THR A 427 -21.29 13.59 -4.12
C THR A 427 -21.48 13.38 -2.62
N GLU A 428 -22.19 12.31 -2.21
CA GLU A 428 -22.33 11.95 -0.78
C GLU A 428 -20.96 11.63 -0.16
N LEU A 429 -20.14 10.80 -0.80
CA LEU A 429 -18.79 10.46 -0.35
C LEU A 429 -17.85 11.68 -0.31
N ALA A 430 -17.95 12.60 -1.28
CA ALA A 430 -17.19 13.85 -1.29
C ALA A 430 -17.62 14.78 -0.15
N SER A 431 -18.93 14.87 0.13
CA SER A 431 -19.45 15.66 1.25
C SER A 431 -19.00 15.11 2.61
N ALA A 432 -19.03 13.78 2.78
CA ALA A 432 -18.57 13.10 4.00
C ALA A 432 -17.06 13.24 4.19
N ARG A 433 -16.26 13.10 3.12
CA ARG A 433 -14.81 13.34 3.15
C ARG A 433 -14.49 14.79 3.48
N SER A 434 -15.17 15.76 2.86
CA SER A 434 -14.98 17.19 3.12
C SER A 434 -15.31 17.55 4.59
N ALA A 435 -16.37 16.98 5.14
CA ALA A 435 -16.69 17.13 6.57
C ALA A 435 -15.59 16.54 7.47
N GLN A 436 -15.13 15.31 7.19
CA GLN A 436 -14.06 14.66 7.96
C GLN A 436 -12.72 15.40 7.83
N GLU A 437 -12.39 15.94 6.66
CA GLU A 437 -11.20 16.76 6.44
C GLU A 437 -11.28 18.10 7.18
N ALA A 438 -12.48 18.72 7.24
CA ALA A 438 -12.70 19.93 8.04
C ALA A 438 -12.54 19.65 9.55
N GLU A 439 -13.08 18.54 10.05
CA GLU A 439 -12.90 18.11 11.45
C GLU A 439 -11.42 17.81 11.78
N LEU A 440 -10.73 17.05 10.93
CA LEU A 440 -9.31 16.75 11.09
C LEU A 440 -8.44 18.02 10.98
N SER A 441 -8.80 18.96 10.10
CA SER A 441 -8.13 20.26 9.97
C SER A 441 -8.32 21.11 11.23
N ALA A 442 -9.54 21.17 11.77
CA ALA A 442 -9.85 21.86 13.02
C ALA A 442 -9.09 21.25 14.22
N ALA A 443 -9.06 19.91 14.33
CA ALA A 443 -8.33 19.21 15.37
C ALA A 443 -6.80 19.44 15.28
N ARG A 444 -6.24 19.39 14.07
CA ARG A 444 -4.81 19.71 13.82
C ARG A 444 -4.51 21.19 14.10
N GLY A 445 -5.43 22.10 13.76
CA GLY A 445 -5.33 23.53 14.08
C GLY A 445 -5.28 23.78 15.58
N ALA A 446 -6.16 23.13 16.34
CA ALA A 446 -6.18 23.18 17.81
C ALA A 446 -4.86 22.66 18.41
N GLN A 447 -4.42 21.45 18.03
CA GLN A 447 -3.14 20.88 18.49
C GLN A 447 -1.93 21.75 18.09
N SER A 448 -1.93 22.33 16.90
CA SER A 448 -0.87 23.24 16.44
C SER A 448 -0.81 24.51 17.29
N SER A 449 -1.98 25.09 17.63
CA SER A 449 -2.05 26.27 18.51
C SER A 449 -1.62 25.98 19.95
N GLU A 450 -1.94 24.80 20.48
CA GLU A 450 -1.52 24.34 21.81
C GLU A 450 0.01 24.09 21.85
N LEU A 451 0.56 23.42 20.83
CA LEU A 451 2.02 23.24 20.69
C LEU A 451 2.76 24.56 20.48
N ALA A 452 2.17 25.52 19.77
CA ALA A 452 2.74 26.86 19.61
C ALA A 452 2.73 27.64 20.93
N ALA A 453 1.67 27.55 21.72
CA ALA A 453 1.59 28.15 23.05
C ALA A 453 2.62 27.54 24.02
N LEU A 454 2.75 26.20 24.04
CA LEU A 454 3.75 25.50 24.85
C LEU A 454 5.19 25.87 24.45
N ARG A 455 5.48 25.94 23.14
CA ARG A 455 6.80 26.39 22.64
C ARG A 455 7.09 27.84 23.01
N SER A 456 6.11 28.73 22.88
CA SER A 456 6.26 30.15 23.25
C SER A 456 6.52 30.31 24.76
N ALA A 457 5.85 29.53 25.60
CA ALA A 457 6.13 29.48 27.04
C ALA A 457 7.56 28.98 27.32
N GLN A 458 7.98 27.87 26.72
CA GLN A 458 9.34 27.33 26.88
C GLN A 458 10.42 28.28 26.36
N GLU A 459 10.18 28.99 25.26
CA GLU A 459 11.11 29.99 24.73
C GLU A 459 11.19 31.23 25.63
N THR A 460 10.09 31.60 26.28
CA THR A 460 10.06 32.64 27.32
C THR A 460 10.85 32.20 28.57
N GLU A 461 10.72 30.95 29.01
CA GLU A 461 11.51 30.40 30.11
C GLU A 461 13.01 30.30 29.76
N LEU A 462 13.35 29.83 28.56
CA LEU A 462 14.74 29.73 28.10
C LEU A 462 15.40 31.09 27.90
N THR A 463 14.68 32.11 27.43
CA THR A 463 15.19 33.49 27.36
C THR A 463 15.33 34.12 28.74
N GLY A 464 14.41 33.83 29.68
CA GLY A 464 14.57 34.18 31.10
C GLY A 464 15.82 33.55 31.73
N ALA A 465 16.04 32.25 31.50
CA ALA A 465 17.22 31.53 32.00
C ALA A 465 18.54 32.04 31.38
N ARG A 466 18.54 32.32 30.06
CA ARG A 466 19.71 32.91 29.38
C ARG A 466 20.04 34.30 29.91
N THR A 467 19.05 35.19 30.01
CA THR A 467 19.27 36.55 30.53
C THR A 467 19.76 36.56 31.98
N ALA A 468 19.28 35.63 32.82
CA ALA A 468 19.83 35.42 34.16
C ALA A 468 21.31 34.97 34.12
N PHE A 469 21.65 33.99 33.30
CA PHE A 469 23.03 33.49 33.15
C PHE A 469 24.00 34.52 32.53
N ASP A 470 23.55 35.29 31.53
CA ASP A 470 24.32 36.40 30.94
C ASP A 470 24.56 37.51 31.98
N THR A 471 23.59 37.76 32.86
CA THR A 471 23.75 38.69 33.99
C THR A 471 24.75 38.17 35.01
N GLU A 472 24.65 36.90 35.42
CA GLU A 472 25.56 36.27 36.38
C GLU A 472 27.01 36.24 35.85
N THR A 473 27.21 35.82 34.60
CA THR A 473 28.54 35.78 33.96
C THR A 473 29.11 37.18 33.70
N SER A 474 28.29 38.17 33.35
CA SER A 474 28.68 39.59 33.29
C SER A 474 29.15 40.11 34.65
N THR A 475 28.43 39.77 35.72
CA THR A 475 28.76 40.16 37.10
C THR A 475 30.06 39.49 37.57
N ALA A 476 30.25 38.21 37.26
CA ALA A 476 31.50 37.49 37.55
C ALA A 476 32.70 38.05 36.75
N ARG A 477 32.48 38.41 35.48
CA ARG A 477 33.52 38.99 34.61
C ARG A 477 33.96 40.37 35.10
N THR A 478 33.02 41.24 35.47
CA THR A 478 33.32 42.57 36.00
C THR A 478 34.00 42.51 37.37
N ALA A 479 33.65 41.53 38.21
CA ALA A 479 34.38 41.25 39.45
C ALA A 479 35.84 40.82 39.18
N LEU A 480 36.07 39.85 38.28
CA LEU A 480 37.42 39.41 37.89
C LEU A 480 38.25 40.52 37.23
N GLU A 481 37.63 41.36 36.41
CA GLU A 481 38.30 42.53 35.80
C GLU A 481 38.70 43.57 36.85
N THR A 482 37.90 43.72 37.91
CA THR A 482 38.23 44.56 39.07
C THR A 482 39.39 43.98 39.88
N GLU A 483 39.43 42.67 40.14
CA GLU A 483 40.56 42.02 40.81
C GLU A 483 41.85 42.09 39.96
N LEU A 484 41.75 41.90 38.66
CA LEU A 484 42.89 41.87 37.75
C LEU A 484 43.46 43.27 37.51
N THR A 485 42.63 44.32 37.51
CA THR A 485 43.09 45.72 37.51
C THR A 485 43.74 46.11 38.84
N GLN A 486 43.21 45.69 39.99
CA GLN A 486 43.86 45.89 41.29
C GLN A 486 45.21 45.17 41.37
N SER A 487 45.29 43.92 40.91
CA SER A 487 46.52 43.13 40.82
C SER A 487 47.58 43.80 39.94
N ARG A 488 47.19 44.26 38.74
CA ARG A 488 48.08 45.01 37.84
C ARG A 488 48.56 46.32 38.47
N GLY A 489 47.67 47.11 39.07
CA GLY A 489 48.03 48.36 39.75
C GLY A 489 49.03 48.12 40.89
N ALA A 490 48.84 47.08 41.69
CA ALA A 490 49.79 46.70 42.74
C ALA A 490 51.17 46.29 42.16
N GLN A 491 51.19 45.52 41.07
CA GLN A 491 52.43 45.15 40.38
C GLN A 491 53.14 46.34 39.73
N GLU A 492 52.41 47.23 39.06
CA GLU A 492 52.94 48.47 38.46
C GLU A 492 53.54 49.38 39.53
N THR A 493 52.88 49.52 40.68
CA THR A 493 53.40 50.32 41.82
C THR A 493 54.70 49.71 42.37
N ALA A 494 54.75 48.38 42.54
CA ALA A 494 55.95 47.69 42.99
C ALA A 494 57.11 47.78 41.98
N LEU A 495 56.80 47.71 40.67
CA LEU A 495 57.80 47.78 39.60
C LEU A 495 58.30 49.22 39.39
N ALA A 496 57.45 50.23 39.61
CA ALA A 496 57.85 51.63 39.68
C ALA A 496 58.78 51.89 40.88
N ALA A 497 58.47 51.34 42.06
CA ALA A 497 59.35 51.44 43.23
C ALA A 497 60.71 50.75 43.00
N ALA A 498 60.71 49.57 42.37
CA ALA A 498 61.95 48.87 41.99
C ALA A 498 62.79 49.67 40.98
N ARG A 499 62.16 50.31 39.98
CA ARG A 499 62.83 51.20 39.02
C ARG A 499 63.43 52.43 39.71
N ALA A 500 62.68 53.10 40.57
CA ALA A 500 63.16 54.27 41.31
C ALA A 500 64.40 53.94 42.18
N ASN A 501 64.43 52.75 42.80
CA ASN A 501 65.60 52.28 43.53
C ASN A 501 66.81 52.03 42.60
N TRP A 502 66.61 51.39 41.45
CA TRP A 502 67.67 51.18 40.45
C TRP A 502 68.19 52.48 39.85
N GLU A 503 67.31 53.44 39.56
CA GLU A 503 67.71 54.77 39.07
C GLU A 503 68.49 55.56 40.14
N ALA A 504 68.17 55.40 41.43
CA ALA A 504 68.94 55.97 42.53
C ALA A 504 70.34 55.33 42.66
N GLU A 505 70.46 54.00 42.50
CA GLU A 505 71.75 53.31 42.47
C GLU A 505 72.59 53.71 41.24
N GLU A 506 71.98 53.78 40.05
CA GLU A 506 72.67 54.17 38.82
C GLU A 506 73.14 55.63 38.87
N THR A 507 72.32 56.55 39.35
CA THR A 507 72.71 57.97 39.50
C THR A 507 73.85 58.13 40.49
N ALA A 508 73.81 57.49 41.66
CA ALA A 508 74.91 57.49 42.62
C ALA A 508 76.21 56.90 42.02
N GLY A 509 76.11 55.81 41.25
CA GLY A 509 77.25 55.21 40.55
C GLY A 509 77.85 56.12 39.46
N ARG A 510 76.99 56.80 38.68
CA ARG A 510 77.40 57.77 37.65
C ARG A 510 78.05 59.01 38.25
N GLU A 511 77.55 59.54 39.37
CA GLU A 511 78.17 60.68 40.06
C GLU A 511 79.56 60.34 40.59
N ALA A 512 79.74 59.15 41.17
CA ALA A 512 81.05 58.66 41.59
C ALA A 512 82.04 58.54 40.42
N TRP A 513 81.62 57.92 39.30
CA TRP A 513 82.45 57.80 38.09
C TRP A 513 82.76 59.15 37.45
N ALA A 514 81.81 60.09 37.43
CA ALA A 514 82.01 61.42 36.87
C ALA A 514 83.08 62.22 37.65
N ALA A 515 83.13 62.06 38.97
CA ALA A 515 84.17 62.67 39.81
C ALA A 515 85.58 62.15 39.49
N GLU A 516 85.75 60.83 39.32
CA GLU A 516 87.04 60.25 38.91
C GLU A 516 87.46 60.71 37.50
N LEU A 517 86.52 60.71 36.55
CA LEU A 517 86.80 61.01 35.15
C LEU A 517 87.10 62.50 34.89
N LEU A 518 86.58 63.40 35.75
CA LEU A 518 86.94 64.83 35.72
C LEU A 518 88.38 65.04 36.21
N GLY A 519 88.78 64.41 37.32
CA GLY A 519 90.17 64.45 37.80
C GLY A 519 91.18 63.91 36.78
N ALA A 520 90.84 62.87 36.03
CA ALA A 520 91.67 62.36 34.94
C ALA A 520 91.78 63.33 33.74
N ARG A 521 90.73 64.12 33.46
CA ARG A 521 90.69 65.05 32.31
C ARG A 521 91.54 66.30 32.51
N GLU A 522 91.57 66.85 33.72
CA GLU A 522 92.36 68.06 34.01
C GLU A 522 93.86 67.82 33.84
N ALA A 523 94.35 66.61 34.17
CA ALA A 523 95.73 66.21 33.91
C ALA A 523 96.08 66.16 32.41
N LEU A 524 95.17 65.64 31.57
CA LEU A 524 95.43 65.36 30.15
C LEU A 524 95.29 66.61 29.26
N GLN A 525 94.53 67.62 29.68
CA GLN A 525 94.45 68.91 28.97
C GLN A 525 95.74 69.72 29.04
N ALA A 526 96.57 69.54 30.08
CA ALA A 526 97.84 70.24 30.21
C ALA A 526 98.86 69.83 29.13
N GLU A 527 98.88 68.55 28.74
CA GLU A 527 99.83 68.02 27.74
C GLU A 527 99.46 68.40 26.30
N LEU A 528 98.17 68.36 25.95
CA LEU A 528 97.69 68.62 24.58
C LEU A 528 97.86 70.08 24.11
N ALA A 529 98.08 71.03 25.04
CA ALA A 529 98.34 72.42 24.70
C ALA A 529 99.73 72.63 24.07
N ALA A 530 100.71 71.79 24.39
CA ALA A 530 102.09 71.93 23.89
C ALA A 530 102.23 71.53 22.41
N ASN A 531 101.60 70.43 21.99
CA ASN A 531 101.85 69.81 20.68
C ASN A 531 101.18 70.52 19.48
N ARG A 532 100.28 71.48 19.69
CA ARG A 532 99.53 72.12 18.59
C ARG A 532 100.26 73.26 17.89
N ALA A 533 101.29 73.85 18.50
CA ALA A 533 101.98 75.01 17.95
C ALA A 533 102.93 74.68 16.77
N GLU A 534 103.27 73.41 16.55
CA GLU A 534 104.34 72.99 15.65
C GLU A 534 103.83 72.58 14.24
N ALA A 535 102.55 72.20 14.11
CA ALA A 535 102.01 71.58 12.89
C ALA A 535 101.45 72.54 11.83
N GLU A 536 101.23 73.82 12.13
CA GLU A 536 100.52 74.74 11.22
C GLU A 536 101.39 75.32 10.08
N GLN A 537 102.71 75.08 10.07
CA GLN A 537 103.63 75.73 9.12
C GLN A 537 103.80 75.04 7.76
N GLU A 538 103.61 73.72 7.63
CA GLU A 538 104.03 72.96 6.45
C GLU A 538 103.02 72.91 5.28
N VAL A 539 101.73 73.08 5.56
CA VAL A 539 100.64 72.80 4.58
C VAL A 539 100.53 73.83 3.44
N GLY A 540 101.20 74.98 3.56
CA GLY A 540 101.02 76.12 2.64
C GLY A 540 101.59 75.96 1.22
N GLN A 541 102.62 75.14 1.00
CA GLN A 541 103.45 75.24 -0.21
C GLN A 541 103.06 74.34 -1.40
N LEU A 542 102.21 73.32 -1.22
CA LEU A 542 102.01 72.26 -2.23
C LEU A 542 100.87 72.45 -3.25
N ARG A 543 100.09 73.55 -3.20
CA ARG A 543 98.86 73.68 -4.01
C ARG A 543 98.99 74.37 -5.38
N GLN A 544 100.14 74.92 -5.76
CA GLN A 544 100.21 75.85 -6.90
C GLN A 544 100.64 75.23 -8.26
N SER A 545 101.16 74.00 -8.31
CA SER A 545 101.84 73.47 -9.52
C SER A 545 100.99 72.60 -10.47
N ALA A 546 99.78 72.17 -10.09
CA ALA A 546 99.08 71.08 -10.80
C ALA A 546 98.11 71.50 -11.93
N ALA A 547 97.86 72.80 -12.15
CA ALA A 547 96.65 73.26 -12.85
C ALA A 547 96.75 73.42 -14.39
N SER A 548 97.94 73.41 -15.02
CA SER A 548 98.10 73.95 -16.38
C SER A 548 98.38 72.93 -17.51
N ALA A 549 98.26 71.62 -17.26
CA ALA A 549 98.70 70.58 -18.23
C ALA A 549 97.58 69.83 -18.99
N ALA A 550 96.31 69.93 -18.56
CA ALA A 550 95.27 68.96 -18.96
C ALA A 550 94.49 69.27 -20.26
N GLU A 551 94.58 70.49 -20.82
CA GLU A 551 93.58 70.97 -21.79
C GLU A 551 93.86 70.58 -23.25
N LYS A 552 95.11 70.29 -23.63
CA LYS A 552 95.53 70.24 -25.05
C LYS A 552 95.41 68.90 -25.79
N LEU A 553 95.17 67.78 -25.10
CA LEU A 553 95.18 66.44 -25.72
C LEU A 553 93.79 65.87 -26.05
N ARG A 554 92.69 66.58 -25.75
CA ARG A 554 91.32 66.05 -25.86
C ARG A 554 90.69 66.10 -27.26
N THR A 555 91.20 66.93 -28.18
CA THR A 555 90.45 67.27 -29.40
C THR A 555 90.65 66.33 -30.60
N ASP A 556 91.76 65.60 -30.68
CA ASP A 556 92.10 64.85 -31.90
C ASP A 556 91.80 63.34 -31.84
N VAL A 557 91.83 62.72 -30.65
CA VAL A 557 91.46 61.29 -30.48
C VAL A 557 89.97 61.02 -30.77
N ALA A 558 89.11 62.04 -30.61
CA ALA A 558 87.66 61.91 -30.75
C ALA A 558 87.19 61.53 -32.18
N ARG A 559 88.00 61.81 -33.22
CA ARG A 559 87.56 61.74 -34.62
C ARG A 559 87.69 60.33 -35.25
N GLU A 560 88.59 59.49 -34.74
CA GLU A 560 88.78 58.11 -35.24
C GLU A 560 87.84 57.10 -34.58
N VAL A 561 87.52 57.26 -33.29
CA VAL A 561 86.68 56.33 -32.52
C VAL A 561 85.27 56.22 -33.09
N ALA A 562 84.83 57.21 -33.87
CA ALA A 562 83.53 57.22 -34.54
C ALA A 562 83.43 56.22 -35.71
N ARG A 563 84.53 55.91 -36.41
CA ARG A 563 84.49 55.04 -37.61
C ARG A 563 84.32 53.57 -37.26
N VAL A 564 85.15 53.06 -36.33
CA VAL A 564 85.17 51.64 -35.93
C VAL A 564 83.85 51.20 -35.26
N ARG A 565 83.13 52.12 -34.61
CA ARG A 565 81.84 51.83 -33.95
C ARG A 565 80.69 51.53 -34.93
N ALA A 566 80.80 51.93 -36.19
CA ALA A 566 79.75 51.72 -37.18
C ALA A 566 79.77 50.30 -37.78
N GLU A 567 80.95 49.74 -38.01
CA GLU A 567 81.12 48.40 -38.61
C GLU A 567 80.73 47.30 -37.61
N LEU A 568 81.17 47.40 -36.35
CA LEU A 568 80.84 46.45 -35.28
C LEU A 568 79.34 46.38 -34.94
N ALA A 569 78.56 47.44 -35.23
CA ALA A 569 77.13 47.47 -34.97
C ALA A 569 76.33 46.57 -35.94
N ALA A 570 76.78 46.46 -37.20
CA ALA A 570 76.07 45.70 -38.24
C ALA A 570 76.20 44.17 -38.06
N GLU A 571 77.35 43.69 -37.57
CA GLU A 571 77.57 42.26 -37.31
C GLU A 571 76.78 41.75 -36.08
N GLN A 572 76.52 42.62 -35.10
CA GLN A 572 75.71 42.27 -33.93
C GLN A 572 74.21 42.16 -34.24
N GLU A 573 73.71 42.96 -35.18
CA GLU A 573 72.29 42.92 -35.56
C GLU A 573 71.95 41.64 -36.35
N THR A 574 72.85 41.22 -37.25
CA THR A 574 72.69 39.99 -38.05
C THR A 574 72.82 38.71 -37.22
N THR A 575 73.75 38.65 -36.26
CA THR A 575 73.89 37.50 -35.35
C THR A 575 72.71 37.35 -34.40
N ARG A 576 72.17 38.46 -33.88
CA ARG A 576 71.00 38.47 -33.00
C ARG A 576 69.72 37.99 -33.69
N ALA A 577 69.47 38.45 -34.93
CA ALA A 577 68.32 38.02 -35.71
C ALA A 577 68.29 36.49 -35.96
N ARG A 578 69.46 35.88 -36.16
CA ARG A 578 69.58 34.42 -36.33
C ARG A 578 69.20 33.66 -35.05
N ILE A 579 69.70 34.09 -33.90
CA ILE A 579 69.41 33.45 -32.60
C ILE A 579 67.93 33.60 -32.24
N GLU A 580 67.29 34.73 -32.54
CA GLU A 580 65.86 34.93 -32.29
C GLU A 580 64.99 34.05 -33.22
N HIS A 581 65.42 33.77 -34.46
CA HIS A 581 64.73 32.84 -35.36
C HIS A 581 64.87 31.36 -34.93
N GLU A 582 66.09 30.92 -34.61
CA GLU A 582 66.38 29.55 -34.16
C GLU A 582 65.62 29.20 -32.86
N ASN A 583 65.54 30.14 -31.90
CA ASN A 583 64.73 29.98 -30.68
C ASN A 583 63.22 29.92 -30.96
N ALA A 584 62.72 30.70 -31.93
CA ALA A 584 61.30 30.70 -32.30
C ALA A 584 60.87 29.36 -32.95
N GLU A 585 61.73 28.76 -33.79
CA GLU A 585 61.49 27.41 -34.32
C GLU A 585 61.45 26.34 -33.21
N GLN A 586 62.40 26.38 -32.27
CA GLN A 586 62.44 25.40 -31.17
C GLN A 586 61.22 25.53 -30.23
N ALA A 587 60.81 26.76 -29.90
CA ALA A 587 59.60 26.99 -29.10
C ALA A 587 58.33 26.49 -29.82
N SER A 588 58.23 26.65 -31.14
CA SER A 588 57.11 26.15 -31.94
C SER A 588 57.05 24.62 -31.97
N ARG A 589 58.19 23.93 -32.08
CA ARG A 589 58.24 22.46 -32.07
C ARG A 589 57.88 21.88 -30.69
N LEU A 590 58.40 22.45 -29.61
CA LEU A 590 58.07 22.03 -28.24
C LEU A 590 56.59 22.28 -27.88
N LEU A 591 55.98 23.34 -28.41
CA LEU A 591 54.53 23.55 -28.28
C LEU A 591 53.73 22.49 -29.04
N ALA A 592 54.10 22.17 -30.28
CA ALA A 592 53.42 21.14 -31.07
C ALA A 592 53.55 19.75 -30.42
N GLU A 593 54.73 19.38 -29.88
CA GLU A 593 54.92 18.13 -29.13
C GLU A 593 54.09 18.10 -27.85
N ALA A 594 53.97 19.22 -27.13
CA ALA A 594 53.14 19.32 -25.92
C ALA A 594 51.63 19.31 -26.21
N GLU A 595 51.19 19.84 -27.37
CA GLU A 595 49.80 19.75 -27.83
C GLU A 595 49.46 18.34 -28.31
N GLN A 596 50.37 17.68 -29.01
CA GLN A 596 50.19 16.30 -29.46
C GLN A 596 50.15 15.31 -28.28
N ALA A 597 51.07 15.44 -27.31
CA ALA A 597 51.05 14.63 -26.09
C ALA A 597 49.78 14.83 -25.26
N ARG A 598 49.14 16.01 -25.30
CA ARG A 598 47.82 16.23 -24.68
C ARG A 598 46.70 15.56 -25.45
N ALA A 599 46.71 15.64 -26.78
CA ALA A 599 45.70 14.98 -27.61
C ALA A 599 45.75 13.45 -27.45
N ASP A 600 46.95 12.87 -27.41
CA ASP A 600 47.14 11.44 -27.17
C ASP A 600 46.68 11.02 -25.76
N LEU A 601 47.01 11.81 -24.72
CA LEU A 601 46.53 11.60 -23.35
C LEU A 601 45.01 11.72 -23.23
N ASP A 602 44.37 12.69 -23.88
CA ASP A 602 42.91 12.86 -23.88
C ASP A 602 42.21 11.68 -24.57
N VAL A 603 42.82 11.10 -25.61
CA VAL A 603 42.33 9.86 -26.26
C VAL A 603 42.49 8.64 -25.34
N GLU A 604 43.61 8.47 -24.63
CA GLU A 604 43.76 7.37 -23.66
C GLU A 604 42.81 7.53 -22.46
N LEU A 605 42.60 8.75 -21.96
CA LEU A 605 41.63 9.04 -20.91
C LEU A 605 40.19 8.84 -21.37
N ALA A 606 39.86 9.11 -22.63
CA ALA A 606 38.56 8.79 -23.21
C ALA A 606 38.36 7.28 -23.33
N ALA A 607 39.34 6.55 -23.89
CA ALA A 607 39.28 5.10 -24.03
C ALA A 607 39.12 4.38 -22.68
N ARG A 608 39.88 4.79 -21.65
CA ARG A 608 39.74 4.22 -20.30
C ARG A 608 38.44 4.63 -19.59
N ARG A 609 37.86 5.79 -19.90
CA ARG A 609 36.51 6.15 -19.43
C ARG A 609 35.44 5.29 -20.08
N ASP A 610 35.51 5.10 -21.40
CA ASP A 610 34.58 4.22 -22.14
C ASP A 610 34.68 2.75 -21.69
N GLU A 611 35.87 2.28 -21.32
CA GLU A 611 36.08 0.92 -20.81
C GLU A 611 35.56 0.79 -19.37
N ALA A 612 35.90 1.74 -18.47
CA ALA A 612 35.34 1.78 -17.13
C ALA A 612 33.80 1.94 -17.13
N GLU A 613 33.23 2.80 -17.99
CA GLU A 613 31.77 2.93 -18.12
C GLU A 613 31.11 1.63 -18.57
N LYS A 614 31.73 0.85 -19.47
CA LYS A 614 31.22 -0.48 -19.85
C LYS A 614 31.28 -1.46 -18.69
N ASP A 615 32.36 -1.49 -17.93
CA ASP A 615 32.49 -2.38 -16.77
C ASP A 615 31.52 -2.00 -15.64
N TYR A 616 31.35 -0.70 -15.36
CA TYR A 616 30.32 -0.21 -14.43
C TYR A 616 28.91 -0.55 -14.91
N LEU A 617 28.62 -0.44 -16.21
CA LEU A 617 27.30 -0.72 -16.77
C LEU A 617 27.01 -2.22 -16.81
N ALA A 618 28.00 -3.08 -17.09
CA ALA A 618 27.89 -4.53 -16.97
C ALA A 618 27.65 -4.96 -15.52
N MET A 619 28.44 -4.44 -14.57
CA MET A 619 28.29 -4.78 -13.15
C MET A 619 27.00 -4.19 -12.55
N GLN A 620 26.51 -3.05 -13.04
CA GLN A 620 25.18 -2.53 -12.68
C GLN A 620 24.06 -3.43 -13.27
N GLN A 621 24.21 -3.98 -14.47
CA GLN A 621 23.27 -4.96 -15.02
C GLN A 621 23.26 -6.27 -14.21
N GLU A 622 24.41 -6.74 -13.75
CA GLU A 622 24.51 -7.94 -12.89
C GLU A 622 23.91 -7.70 -11.49
N ALA A 623 24.17 -6.53 -10.88
CA ALA A 623 23.53 -6.10 -9.65
C ALA A 623 22.01 -5.92 -9.80
N ALA A 624 21.55 -5.43 -10.95
CA ALA A 624 20.12 -5.32 -11.27
C ALA A 624 19.48 -6.71 -11.45
N ALA A 625 20.15 -7.64 -12.15
CA ALA A 625 19.67 -9.00 -12.37
C ALA A 625 19.57 -9.81 -11.06
N THR A 626 20.58 -9.70 -10.18
CA THR A 626 20.55 -10.30 -8.84
C THR A 626 19.47 -9.68 -7.96
N THR A 627 19.35 -8.35 -7.94
CA THR A 627 18.26 -7.65 -7.21
C THR A 627 16.88 -8.07 -7.72
N GLN A 628 16.70 -8.18 -9.05
CA GLN A 628 15.45 -8.64 -9.66
C GLN A 628 15.13 -10.08 -9.25
N LYS A 629 16.12 -10.98 -9.27
CA LYS A 629 15.93 -12.36 -8.80
C LYS A 629 15.44 -12.43 -7.35
N TYR A 630 16.02 -11.63 -6.44
CA TYR A 630 15.54 -11.56 -5.06
C TYR A 630 14.12 -10.98 -4.94
N LEU A 631 13.76 -10.00 -5.78
CA LEU A 631 12.39 -9.47 -5.83
C LEU A 631 11.39 -10.50 -6.39
N ASP A 632 11.77 -11.27 -7.40
CA ASP A 632 10.95 -12.34 -7.97
C ASP A 632 10.73 -13.47 -6.95
N GLU A 633 11.78 -13.86 -6.23
CA GLU A 633 11.74 -14.89 -5.18
C GLU A 633 10.91 -14.43 -3.95
N ALA A 634 11.07 -13.18 -3.52
CA ALA A 634 10.21 -12.57 -2.50
C ALA A 634 8.74 -12.46 -2.96
N THR A 635 8.50 -12.19 -4.25
CA THR A 635 7.16 -12.15 -4.84
C THR A 635 6.53 -13.54 -4.89
N ALA A 636 7.31 -14.58 -5.24
CA ALA A 636 6.85 -15.97 -5.21
C ALA A 636 6.47 -16.42 -3.79
N GLN A 637 7.29 -16.08 -2.78
CA GLN A 637 6.97 -16.35 -1.36
C GLN A 637 5.70 -15.62 -0.90
N LEU A 638 5.47 -14.37 -1.35
CA LEU A 638 4.23 -13.64 -1.09
C LEU A 638 3.01 -14.26 -1.77
N GLN A 639 3.15 -14.79 -2.99
CA GLN A 639 2.08 -15.52 -3.68
C GLN A 639 1.75 -16.83 -2.95
N GLU A 640 2.76 -17.60 -2.53
CA GLU A 640 2.55 -18.83 -1.77
C GLU A 640 1.90 -18.58 -0.39
N ALA A 641 2.30 -17.50 0.30
CA ALA A 641 1.61 -17.05 1.51
C ALA A 641 0.16 -16.64 1.23
N GLY A 642 -0.10 -16.03 0.06
CA GLY A 642 -1.43 -15.70 -0.42
C GLY A 642 -2.30 -16.93 -0.68
N THR A 643 -1.75 -17.98 -1.30
CA THR A 643 -2.49 -19.24 -1.54
C THR A 643 -2.79 -19.97 -0.23
N ARG A 644 -1.81 -20.11 0.69
CA ARG A 644 -2.06 -20.70 2.02
C ARG A 644 -3.11 -19.92 2.82
N ALA A 645 -3.10 -18.58 2.75
CA ALA A 645 -4.11 -17.75 3.39
C ALA A 645 -5.51 -17.93 2.77
N ALA A 646 -5.61 -18.19 1.46
CA ALA A 646 -6.86 -18.52 0.80
C ALA A 646 -7.37 -19.92 1.17
N GLU A 647 -6.47 -20.91 1.26
CA GLU A 647 -6.77 -22.27 1.74
C GLU A 647 -7.29 -22.25 3.19
N LYS A 648 -6.63 -21.50 4.08
CA LYS A 648 -7.05 -21.34 5.49
C LYS A 648 -8.39 -20.62 5.64
N ARG A 649 -8.72 -19.66 4.76
CA ARG A 649 -10.08 -19.07 4.70
C ARG A 649 -11.12 -20.09 4.23
N ALA A 650 -10.82 -20.86 3.20
CA ALA A 650 -11.73 -21.92 2.75
C ALA A 650 -11.89 -23.07 3.78
N GLU A 651 -10.90 -23.29 4.66
CA GLU A 651 -11.01 -24.18 5.82
C GLU A 651 -11.95 -23.61 6.89
N VAL A 652 -11.83 -22.32 7.20
CA VAL A 652 -12.74 -21.58 8.11
C VAL A 652 -14.18 -21.60 7.60
N ASP A 653 -14.41 -21.21 6.34
CA ASP A 653 -15.73 -21.21 5.72
C ASP A 653 -16.37 -22.61 5.76
N ARG A 654 -15.56 -23.66 5.58
CA ARG A 654 -16.01 -25.06 5.72
C ARG A 654 -16.37 -25.39 7.16
N LEU A 655 -15.53 -25.10 8.14
CA LEU A 655 -15.81 -25.40 9.56
C LEU A 655 -17.13 -24.77 10.01
N GLU A 656 -17.34 -23.50 9.70
CA GLU A 656 -18.58 -22.78 10.03
C GLU A 656 -19.80 -23.36 9.30
N THR A 657 -19.72 -23.57 7.98
CA THR A 657 -20.85 -24.13 7.21
C THR A 657 -21.17 -25.58 7.60
N THR A 658 -20.17 -26.43 7.88
CA THR A 658 -20.42 -27.80 8.34
C THR A 658 -20.95 -27.83 9.76
N GLY A 659 -20.41 -27.01 10.68
CA GLY A 659 -20.88 -26.95 12.06
C GLY A 659 -22.32 -26.47 12.17
N VAL A 660 -22.69 -25.43 11.43
CA VAL A 660 -24.09 -24.95 11.36
C VAL A 660 -25.01 -25.98 10.71
N ALA A 661 -24.57 -26.67 9.65
CA ALA A 661 -25.38 -27.72 9.02
C ALA A 661 -25.61 -28.93 9.94
N GLU A 662 -24.59 -29.36 10.69
CA GLU A 662 -24.68 -30.46 11.65
C GLU A 662 -25.56 -30.10 12.85
N ALA A 663 -25.36 -28.92 13.44
CA ALA A 663 -26.18 -28.37 14.52
C ALA A 663 -27.66 -28.24 14.12
N LYS A 664 -27.94 -27.78 12.88
CA LYS A 664 -29.30 -27.75 12.33
C LYS A 664 -29.89 -29.15 12.21
N LYS A 665 -29.12 -30.11 11.67
CA LYS A 665 -29.58 -31.49 11.51
C LYS A 665 -29.94 -32.13 12.86
N ILE A 666 -29.09 -31.98 13.88
CA ILE A 666 -29.33 -32.49 15.23
C ILE A 666 -30.63 -31.88 15.82
N SER A 667 -30.84 -30.57 15.61
CA SER A 667 -32.06 -29.89 16.05
C SER A 667 -33.32 -30.40 15.33
N GLU A 668 -33.23 -30.70 14.03
CA GLU A 668 -34.32 -31.24 13.20
C GLU A 668 -34.65 -32.70 13.61
N ASP A 669 -33.64 -33.57 13.71
CA ASP A 669 -33.77 -34.97 14.11
C ASP A 669 -34.38 -35.09 15.53
N ALA A 670 -33.92 -34.25 16.46
CA ALA A 670 -34.46 -34.19 17.82
C ALA A 670 -35.90 -33.66 17.88
N ARG A 671 -36.26 -32.70 17.03
CA ARG A 671 -37.63 -32.23 16.90
C ARG A 671 -38.56 -33.35 16.42
N VAL A 672 -38.16 -34.09 15.39
CA VAL A 672 -38.92 -35.24 14.88
C VAL A 672 -39.10 -36.30 15.98
N ALA A 673 -38.05 -36.61 16.75
CA ALA A 673 -38.13 -37.57 17.85
C ALA A 673 -39.04 -37.10 19.01
N ALA A 674 -39.01 -35.80 19.34
CA ALA A 674 -39.86 -35.19 20.36
C ALA A 674 -41.35 -35.18 19.93
N GLU A 675 -41.64 -34.79 18.69
CA GLU A 675 -42.99 -34.81 18.11
C GLU A 675 -43.55 -36.25 18.01
N ALA A 676 -42.72 -37.24 17.65
CA ALA A 676 -43.10 -38.65 17.65
C ALA A 676 -43.45 -39.15 19.07
N THR A 677 -42.60 -38.85 20.07
CA THR A 677 -42.83 -39.21 21.47
C THR A 677 -44.16 -38.66 21.99
N ARG A 678 -44.45 -37.37 21.74
CA ARG A 678 -45.74 -36.77 22.07
C ARG A 678 -46.90 -37.42 21.33
N ARG A 679 -46.78 -37.66 20.02
CA ARG A 679 -47.86 -38.21 19.20
C ARG A 679 -48.26 -39.63 19.64
N ASP A 680 -47.29 -40.46 19.99
CA ASP A 680 -47.57 -41.82 20.46
C ASP A 680 -48.14 -41.83 21.89
N ALA A 681 -47.70 -40.91 22.75
CA ALA A 681 -48.33 -40.68 24.05
C ALA A 681 -49.78 -40.18 23.92
N GLU A 682 -50.07 -39.22 23.04
CA GLU A 682 -51.43 -38.74 22.76
C GLU A 682 -52.35 -39.86 22.24
N LYS A 683 -51.83 -40.78 21.40
CA LYS A 683 -52.59 -41.98 20.98
C LYS A 683 -52.88 -42.92 22.16
N ALA A 684 -51.88 -43.18 23.01
CA ALA A 684 -52.03 -44.07 24.16
C ALA A 684 -53.00 -43.50 25.20
N ALA A 685 -52.89 -42.21 25.53
CA ALA A 685 -53.81 -41.49 26.40
C ALA A 685 -55.26 -41.54 25.89
N LYS A 686 -55.48 -41.24 24.59
CA LYS A 686 -56.80 -41.36 23.95
C LYS A 686 -57.34 -42.80 23.99
N LYS A 687 -56.48 -43.82 23.91
CA LYS A 687 -56.89 -45.22 24.06
C LYS A 687 -57.31 -45.55 25.49
N ILE A 688 -56.54 -45.12 26.50
CA ILE A 688 -56.87 -45.34 27.93
C ILE A 688 -58.26 -44.77 28.25
N VAL A 689 -58.53 -43.51 27.87
CA VAL A 689 -59.83 -42.87 28.09
C VAL A 689 -60.96 -43.61 27.33
N LYS A 690 -60.73 -44.01 26.07
CA LYS A 690 -61.73 -44.75 25.28
C LYS A 690 -62.05 -46.12 25.88
N ASP A 691 -61.04 -46.87 26.33
CA ASP A 691 -61.19 -48.18 26.94
C ASP A 691 -61.94 -48.08 28.29
N ALA A 692 -61.64 -47.05 29.09
CA ALA A 692 -62.34 -46.75 30.33
C ALA A 692 -63.80 -46.32 30.11
N ASP A 693 -64.09 -45.46 29.12
CA ASP A 693 -65.48 -45.11 28.77
C ASP A 693 -66.28 -46.31 28.23
N ALA A 694 -65.63 -47.26 27.55
CA ALA A 694 -66.27 -48.51 27.13
C ALA A 694 -66.60 -49.41 28.32
N GLN A 695 -65.68 -49.53 29.28
CA GLN A 695 -65.89 -50.26 30.54
C GLN A 695 -66.98 -49.60 31.41
N ALA A 696 -66.98 -48.27 31.53
CA ALA A 696 -68.02 -47.52 32.23
C ALA A 696 -69.41 -47.77 31.64
N LYS A 697 -69.54 -47.76 30.31
CA LYS A 697 -70.80 -48.11 29.62
C LYS A 697 -71.24 -49.55 29.90
N ALA A 698 -70.30 -50.50 29.97
CA ALA A 698 -70.60 -51.89 30.30
C ALA A 698 -71.09 -52.05 31.75
N LEU A 699 -70.47 -51.36 32.72
CA LEU A 699 -70.91 -51.34 34.12
C LEU A 699 -72.32 -50.73 34.27
N VAL A 700 -72.62 -49.64 33.56
CA VAL A 700 -73.96 -49.05 33.55
C VAL A 700 -74.98 -50.02 32.95
N ALA A 701 -74.66 -50.70 31.84
CA ALA A 701 -75.58 -51.65 31.21
C ALA A 701 -75.89 -52.87 32.10
N ASP A 702 -74.88 -53.45 32.76
CA ASP A 702 -75.04 -54.55 33.74
C ASP A 702 -75.86 -54.08 34.97
N ALA A 703 -75.68 -52.84 35.41
CA ALA A 703 -76.51 -52.24 36.46
C ALA A 703 -77.96 -52.01 36.02
N GLU A 704 -78.18 -51.52 34.79
CA GLU A 704 -79.51 -51.31 34.22
C GLU A 704 -80.27 -52.64 34.06
N GLU A 705 -79.58 -53.72 33.66
CA GLU A 705 -80.16 -55.07 33.61
C GLU A 705 -80.59 -55.55 35.01
N ARG A 706 -79.72 -55.41 36.02
CA ARG A 706 -80.05 -55.75 37.42
C ARG A 706 -81.18 -54.88 37.99
N LEU A 707 -81.23 -53.60 37.64
CA LEU A 707 -82.32 -52.70 38.00
C LEU A 707 -83.64 -53.08 37.32
N ALA A 708 -83.59 -53.60 36.08
CA ALA A 708 -84.75 -54.15 35.40
C ALA A 708 -85.22 -55.45 36.08
N GLN A 709 -84.32 -56.33 36.49
CA GLN A 709 -84.64 -57.53 37.28
C GLN A 709 -85.30 -57.17 38.61
N LEU A 710 -84.73 -56.24 39.39
CA LEU A 710 -85.32 -55.76 40.65
C LEU A 710 -86.71 -55.12 40.46
N ARG A 711 -86.94 -54.42 39.34
CA ARG A 711 -88.28 -53.91 38.97
C ARG A 711 -89.27 -55.03 38.69
N VAL A 712 -88.88 -56.03 37.90
CA VAL A 712 -89.72 -57.19 37.59
C VAL A 712 -90.04 -57.99 38.86
N GLU A 713 -89.07 -58.19 39.75
CA GLU A 713 -89.30 -58.83 41.05
C GLU A 713 -90.26 -58.02 41.93
N ARG A 714 -90.07 -56.69 42.01
CA ARG A 714 -90.96 -55.78 42.74
C ARG A 714 -92.39 -55.82 42.18
N GLU A 715 -92.56 -55.78 40.86
CA GLU A 715 -93.85 -55.85 40.18
C GLU A 715 -94.51 -57.22 40.35
N ALA A 716 -93.74 -58.32 40.30
CA ALA A 716 -94.23 -59.66 40.57
C ALA A 716 -94.70 -59.83 42.03
N VAL A 717 -93.96 -59.28 43.00
CA VAL A 717 -94.37 -59.25 44.42
C VAL A 717 -95.63 -58.42 44.60
N ALA A 718 -95.70 -57.23 44.02
CA ALA A 718 -96.90 -56.38 44.08
C ALA A 718 -98.13 -57.06 43.46
N GLY A 719 -97.99 -57.61 42.25
CA GLY A 719 -99.05 -58.30 41.52
C GLY A 719 -99.51 -59.61 42.17
N TYR A 720 -98.60 -60.35 42.82
CA TYR A 720 -98.96 -61.54 43.60
C TYR A 720 -99.89 -61.18 44.78
N PHE A 721 -99.59 -60.09 45.49
CA PHE A 721 -100.42 -59.62 46.60
C PHE A 721 -101.72 -58.94 46.15
N GLU A 722 -101.71 -58.21 45.03
CA GLU A 722 -102.95 -57.68 44.43
C GLU A 722 -103.86 -58.82 43.92
N GLY A 723 -103.27 -59.87 43.33
CA GLY A 723 -103.98 -61.10 42.96
C GLY A 723 -104.60 -61.82 44.17
N LEU A 724 -103.87 -61.93 45.29
CA LEU A 724 -104.42 -62.44 46.57
C LEU A 724 -105.57 -61.58 47.09
N ARG A 725 -105.45 -60.25 47.02
CA ARG A 725 -106.51 -59.30 47.41
C ARG A 725 -107.76 -59.46 46.54
N GLY A 726 -107.59 -59.64 45.23
CA GLY A 726 -108.65 -59.89 44.26
C GLY A 726 -109.34 -61.25 44.43
N LEU A 727 -108.59 -62.32 44.73
CA LEU A 727 -109.14 -63.65 45.01
C LEU A 727 -110.01 -63.67 46.27
N ILE A 728 -109.62 -62.92 47.31
CA ILE A 728 -110.35 -62.81 48.57
C ILE A 728 -111.59 -61.91 48.41
N ALA A 729 -111.50 -60.82 47.64
CA ALA A 729 -112.67 -59.99 47.30
C ALA A 729 -113.66 -60.72 46.35
N GLY A 730 -113.17 -61.62 45.49
CA GLY A 730 -113.99 -62.44 44.61
C GLY A 730 -114.75 -63.57 45.31
N ALA A 731 -114.27 -64.03 46.47
CA ALA A 731 -114.89 -65.12 47.24
C ALA A 731 -116.22 -64.73 47.90
N ASP A 732 -116.54 -63.43 48.02
CA ASP A 732 -117.75 -62.90 48.67
C ASP A 732 -118.92 -62.64 47.68
N LYS A 733 -118.82 -63.13 46.43
CA LYS A 733 -119.89 -63.08 45.41
C LYS A 733 -120.18 -64.46 44.81
N LEU A 734 -121.09 -65.19 45.46
CA LEU A 734 -121.56 -66.52 45.06
C LEU A 734 -122.64 -66.51 43.95
N MET A 735 -122.53 -67.50 43.06
CA MET A 735 -123.59 -68.27 42.37
C MET A 735 -125.02 -67.66 42.19
N GLY A 736 -125.41 -67.39 40.94
CA GLY A 736 -126.80 -67.21 40.46
C GLY A 736 -126.88 -66.89 38.95
N ALA A 737 -127.80 -67.50 38.18
CA ALA A 737 -127.91 -67.42 36.70
C ALA A 737 -129.40 -67.27 36.24
N PRO A 738 -129.81 -67.21 34.94
CA PRO A 738 -129.11 -67.17 33.63
C PRO A 738 -129.69 -66.16 32.55
N ALA A 739 -129.21 -66.24 31.29
CA ALA A 739 -129.69 -65.63 30.01
C ALA A 739 -129.46 -64.09 29.80
N ASP A 740 -129.27 -63.53 28.58
CA ASP A 740 -129.52 -63.98 27.18
C ASP A 740 -128.50 -63.37 26.15
N PHE A 741 -128.48 -63.84 24.89
CA PHE A 741 -127.58 -63.43 23.77
C PHE A 741 -128.12 -62.24 22.93
N PRO A 742 -127.28 -61.39 22.27
CA PRO A 742 -127.00 -61.57 20.82
C PRO A 742 -125.63 -61.02 20.28
N VAL A 743 -125.36 -61.22 18.98
CA VAL A 743 -124.07 -61.08 18.20
C VAL A 743 -124.43 -60.82 16.69
N PRO A 744 -123.61 -60.27 15.73
CA PRO A 744 -122.18 -59.87 15.69
C PRO A 744 -121.87 -58.42 15.16
N ALA A 745 -120.59 -58.04 15.00
CA ALA A 745 -119.94 -57.59 13.72
C ALA A 745 -118.50 -57.01 13.91
N ASP A 746 -117.47 -57.75 13.45
CA ASP A 746 -116.46 -57.45 12.40
C ASP A 746 -115.66 -56.11 12.41
N GLU A 747 -114.39 -55.96 11.99
CA GLU A 747 -113.23 -56.78 11.49
C GLU A 747 -112.01 -55.80 11.30
N PRO A 748 -110.81 -56.14 10.77
CA PRO A 748 -109.94 -57.34 10.91
C PRO A 748 -108.43 -57.00 11.20
N VAL A 749 -107.57 -58.03 11.26
CA VAL A 749 -106.07 -57.99 11.28
C VAL A 749 -105.51 -58.10 9.84
N PRO A 750 -104.20 -57.85 9.52
CA PRO A 750 -103.08 -58.83 9.66
C PRO A 750 -101.74 -58.21 10.17
N ALA A 751 -100.83 -58.90 10.89
CA ALA A 751 -99.83 -59.92 10.46
C ALA A 751 -98.80 -59.42 9.40
N ALA A 752 -97.52 -59.80 9.37
CA ALA A 752 -96.55 -60.49 10.27
C ALA A 752 -95.15 -60.50 9.57
N ILE A 753 -94.13 -61.11 10.20
CA ILE A 753 -92.93 -61.81 9.63
C ILE A 753 -91.56 -61.41 10.23
N GLU A 754 -90.67 -62.40 10.20
CA GLU A 754 -89.43 -62.67 10.94
C GLU A 754 -88.17 -61.89 10.51
N ALA A 755 -87.30 -61.66 11.52
CA ALA A 755 -85.86 -61.99 11.58
C ALA A 755 -84.78 -61.35 10.66
N ALA A 756 -83.57 -61.40 11.23
CA ALA A 756 -82.23 -61.43 10.62
C ALA A 756 -81.50 -60.11 10.27
N SER A 757 -80.59 -59.76 11.18
CA SER A 757 -79.13 -59.66 10.94
C SER A 757 -78.51 -58.64 9.96
N ALA A 758 -77.48 -57.97 10.51
CA ALA A 758 -76.28 -57.44 9.85
C ALA A 758 -76.39 -56.15 9.00
N GLU A 759 -75.88 -55.05 9.57
CA GLU A 759 -75.38 -53.91 8.80
C GLU A 759 -73.87 -54.08 8.55
N ILE A 760 -73.48 -53.99 7.28
CA ILE A 760 -72.11 -53.78 6.81
C ILE A 760 -72.21 -52.64 5.80
N GLU A 761 -71.58 -51.51 6.07
CA GLU A 761 -71.34 -50.46 5.07
C GLU A 761 -69.92 -50.59 4.50
N PRO A 762 -69.75 -50.56 3.17
CA PRO A 762 -68.44 -50.40 2.52
C PRO A 762 -68.21 -48.96 2.04
N GLU A 763 -66.94 -48.60 1.91
CA GLU A 763 -66.44 -47.40 1.25
C GLU A 763 -66.73 -47.41 -0.27
N LEU A 764 -66.83 -46.22 -0.91
CA LEU A 764 -65.98 -45.85 -2.06
C LEU A 764 -66.21 -44.39 -2.56
N GLU A 765 -65.25 -43.92 -3.35
CA GLU A 765 -64.91 -42.51 -3.68
C GLU A 765 -65.55 -41.97 -4.99
N ILE A 766 -65.01 -40.84 -5.53
CA ILE A 766 -65.13 -40.28 -6.91
C ILE A 766 -66.39 -39.39 -7.13
N GLU A 767 -66.35 -38.14 -7.68
CA GLU A 767 -65.29 -37.21 -8.18
C GLU A 767 -65.83 -35.74 -8.17
N PRO A 768 -65.06 -34.70 -8.59
CA PRO A 768 -65.41 -33.27 -8.44
C PRO A 768 -66.04 -32.59 -9.67
N ASP A 769 -66.54 -31.38 -9.47
CA ASP A 769 -66.87 -30.29 -10.42
C ASP A 769 -67.30 -29.07 -9.55
N LEU A 770 -67.28 -27.78 -9.91
CA LEU A 770 -66.93 -27.00 -11.11
C LEU A 770 -66.82 -25.54 -10.61
N GLU A 771 -65.88 -24.72 -11.08
CA GLU A 771 -66.14 -23.27 -11.26
C GLU A 771 -65.06 -22.59 -12.13
N ALA A 772 -65.50 -22.07 -13.28
CA ALA A 772 -64.76 -21.15 -14.12
C ALA A 772 -65.76 -20.32 -14.92
N ASP A 773 -65.79 -19.00 -14.71
CA ASP A 773 -66.00 -18.04 -15.80
C ASP A 773 -65.68 -16.60 -15.35
N LEU A 774 -64.96 -15.86 -16.19
CA LEU A 774 -65.42 -14.59 -16.78
C LEU A 774 -64.27 -13.90 -17.55
N ALA A 775 -64.63 -13.38 -18.72
CA ALA A 775 -63.72 -12.96 -19.80
C ALA A 775 -63.53 -11.42 -19.87
N PRO A 776 -62.69 -10.88 -20.79
CA PRO A 776 -62.23 -9.49 -20.77
C PRO A 776 -63.04 -8.53 -21.66
N ASP A 777 -62.76 -7.23 -21.54
CA ASP A 777 -63.16 -6.18 -22.49
C ASP A 777 -61.94 -5.45 -23.07
N ALA A 778 -62.12 -4.89 -24.28
CA ALA A 778 -61.14 -4.13 -25.06
C ALA A 778 -61.74 -2.79 -25.56
N ASP A 779 -61.04 -2.13 -26.50
CA ASP A 779 -61.42 -0.90 -27.23
C ASP A 779 -61.33 0.45 -26.45
N ALA A 780 -61.06 1.62 -27.05
CA ALA A 780 -60.34 1.97 -28.30
C ALA A 780 -60.05 3.50 -28.39
N GLU A 781 -58.87 3.87 -28.93
CA GLU A 781 -58.54 4.99 -29.84
C GLU A 781 -58.79 6.52 -29.58
N HIS A 782 -58.03 7.31 -30.36
CA HIS A 782 -58.07 8.75 -30.71
C HIS A 782 -57.52 9.82 -29.72
N GLU A 783 -56.37 10.48 -30.01
CA GLU A 783 -56.10 11.65 -30.91
C GLU A 783 -56.31 13.02 -30.19
N THR A 784 -55.54 14.12 -30.34
CA THR A 784 -54.63 14.68 -31.40
C THR A 784 -53.62 15.72 -30.81
N ALA A 785 -52.72 16.27 -31.65
CA ALA A 785 -52.23 17.68 -31.69
C ALA A 785 -50.84 18.07 -31.10
N ASP A 786 -49.80 17.88 -31.91
CA ASP A 786 -48.85 18.89 -32.46
C ASP A 786 -48.54 20.20 -31.69
N THR A 787 -47.24 20.49 -31.44
CA THR A 787 -46.60 21.76 -31.89
C THR A 787 -45.05 21.74 -31.87
N ARG A 788 -44.44 22.21 -32.98
CA ARG A 788 -43.18 22.99 -33.21
C ARG A 788 -42.34 23.47 -31.98
N GLU A 789 -41.03 23.76 -32.04
CA GLU A 789 -40.20 24.31 -33.14
C GLU A 789 -38.65 24.20 -32.92
N THR A 790 -37.88 24.04 -34.01
CA THR A 790 -36.48 24.50 -34.31
C THR A 790 -35.36 24.67 -33.24
N ALA A 791 -34.14 24.19 -33.57
CA ALA A 791 -33.00 25.07 -33.96
C ALA A 791 -31.77 24.30 -34.54
N HIS A 792 -30.99 24.96 -35.40
CA HIS A 792 -29.76 24.51 -36.08
C HIS A 792 -28.47 24.98 -35.38
N ALA A 793 -27.36 24.22 -35.51
CA ALA A 793 -25.97 24.61 -35.85
C ALA A 793 -24.99 23.50 -35.35
N ALA A 794 -23.94 23.02 -36.05
CA ALA A 794 -22.80 23.69 -36.70
C ALA A 794 -21.95 24.49 -35.67
N THR A 795 -20.62 24.43 -35.59
CA THR A 795 -19.59 23.90 -36.51
C THR A 795 -18.27 23.64 -35.74
N GLU A 796 -17.26 23.14 -36.45
CA GLU A 796 -15.87 22.85 -36.02
C GLU A 796 -15.13 24.00 -35.30
N ALA A 797 -14.25 23.63 -34.36
CA ALA A 797 -12.92 24.21 -34.15
C ALA A 797 -12.04 23.21 -33.36
#